data_AF-A0A817XA61-F1
#
_entry.id   AF-A0A817XA61-F1
#
_cell.length_a   1.000
_cell.length_b   1.000
_cell.length_c   1.000
_cell.angle_alpha   90.00
_cell.angle_beta   90.00
_cell.angle_gamma   90.00
#
_symmetry.space_group_name_H-M   'P 1'
#
loop_
_entity.id
_entity.type
_entity.pdbx_description
1 polymer ?
#
loop_
_entity_poly.entity_id
_entity_poly.type
_entity_poly.pdbx_seq_one_letter_code
_entity_poly.pdbx_strand_id
1 'polypeptide(L)'
;MLSIVIIIYILLIQQPYQTDQLETIQVALASTVELPCSVGQNSEPANPAKIIWIRDDRADIVSLDSVITVRDRRLSILTMDSIDREERILRITNVEEQDQGLYRCVRGDITLNEILLDVLIPPRIISHSPEHMRMTVREGRNARFSCTASGRPVPVILWHVNGLSRPATVTTITGKNESILILRNISRFDSGRVDCSASNTLSTVNRQFLLHVKYKPTVTVPFHLSYFRLYDSATITCRACSIPSPILFDFFRPKQVTPIMNGVKDKFDEFINQTCRQLTITLYLSDSSFFGAYVCRARNSMGISHAEFILKELVQSTKHMKYITESRPSTTSSLVMTTLSSTTMNIHNNDNDESFRFHLTKRNFPMPTVVLDPPSKNKTAENQASSSSSSGDNNEDEDQYCFFIILIIKTINKMSSVRVRFAPSPTGHLHFGGLRTALYNYLFAKSFNGKFLLRIEDTDRERIVSGSKEQLQSILKWTRLQPDESPVIQSERVDIYRKYLNTLFGKLNHQNEPHIYRCFCSVDRLILLRHECKRRSQPYRYDGRCKHLTEKQQNEYLQQGLPHVIRFSLPTDNQGIQIYEDLVYGHHEHNPYVTEGDFILLKSDGYPTYHLANVIDDHLMNISHVLRGHEWQTSTSKHLLLYKAFNWQSPIYGHLPLLERERGRKLSKRDKENAINPIEIDYYREKGYYPNAILNFITLCGGGGFKDEDTVIGKTLDEMISLFNIKLFSRHAAIVDFKKLSLCQRAHLKREYQQSIEGRQRIIEELRQKVLHYYPEKNSINSIQLQNDYLEKVLNMIDFRIILLDELFTNNLYEYLWKEPEIKQDLIDNIEQFKFVIKETLNNFNQIHFTHDDVKNFIKKYQPNKITNKQIFRIWRLVLCGCLQGPPVHEIATFFGSDIVRKRFENALLILDQQNESAQVKL
;
A
#
# COMPACT_ATOMS: atom_id res chain seq x y z
N MET A 1 -55.99 14.08 37.46
CA MET A 1 -54.81 13.26 37.08
C MET A 1 -54.11 13.79 35.82
N LEU A 2 -54.80 14.27 34.77
CA LEU A 2 -54.13 14.93 33.63
C LEU A 2 -53.58 16.34 33.93
N SER A 3 -54.11 17.06 34.92
CA SER A 3 -53.70 18.44 35.23
C SER A 3 -52.39 18.56 36.03
N ILE A 4 -51.93 17.48 36.67
CA ILE A 4 -50.67 17.48 37.44
C ILE A 4 -49.48 17.14 36.53
N VAL A 5 -49.70 16.35 35.48
CA VAL A 5 -48.66 15.99 34.49
C VAL A 5 -48.27 17.21 33.63
N ILE A 6 -49.21 18.11 33.33
CA ILE A 6 -48.93 19.34 32.56
C ILE A 6 -48.16 20.37 33.41
N ILE A 7 -48.42 20.45 34.72
CA ILE A 7 -47.71 21.39 35.61
C ILE A 7 -46.26 20.96 35.85
N ILE A 8 -45.96 19.66 35.93
CA ILE A 8 -44.58 19.16 36.04
C ILE A 8 -43.84 19.29 34.69
N TYR A 9 -44.54 19.16 33.56
CA TYR A 9 -43.94 19.39 32.24
C TYR A 9 -43.64 20.88 31.96
N ILE A 10 -44.41 21.81 32.54
CA ILE A 10 -44.18 23.26 32.44
C ILE A 10 -43.09 23.74 33.42
N LEU A 11 -42.93 23.09 34.58
CA LEU A 11 -41.88 23.46 35.55
C LEU A 11 -40.47 22.95 35.20
N LEU A 12 -40.32 22.08 34.20
CA LEU A 12 -39.01 21.58 33.71
C LEU A 12 -38.45 22.35 32.50
N ILE A 13 -39.15 23.38 31.99
CA ILE A 13 -38.71 24.18 30.82
C ILE A 13 -38.28 25.61 31.19
N GLN A 14 -38.24 25.97 32.48
CA GLN A 14 -37.67 27.25 32.92
C GLN A 14 -36.65 27.07 34.03
N GLN A 15 -35.46 26.60 33.65
CA GLN A 15 -34.25 27.15 34.24
C GLN A 15 -33.34 27.62 33.11
N PRO A 16 -33.18 28.94 32.89
CA PRO A 16 -32.03 29.41 32.14
C PRO A 16 -30.80 29.09 33.00
N TYR A 17 -30.06 28.10 32.56
CA TYR A 17 -28.71 27.84 33.02
C TYR A 17 -27.85 29.00 32.49
N GLN A 18 -27.88 30.15 33.17
CA GLN A 18 -27.01 31.27 32.88
C GLN A 18 -25.64 30.91 33.46
N THR A 19 -24.85 30.18 32.67
CA THR A 19 -23.40 30.27 32.85
C THR A 19 -23.02 31.70 32.53
N ASP A 20 -22.43 32.41 33.48
CA ASP A 20 -21.67 33.64 33.24
C ASP A 20 -20.46 33.32 32.34
N GLN A 21 -20.72 33.01 31.06
CA GLN A 21 -19.71 32.95 30.03
C GLN A 21 -19.66 34.33 29.37
N LEU A 22 -18.64 35.09 29.74
CA LEU A 22 -18.23 36.33 29.09
C LEU A 22 -18.26 36.14 27.55
N GLU A 23 -19.01 36.97 26.83
CA GLU A 23 -19.14 36.86 25.38
C GLU A 23 -17.77 37.17 24.75
N THR A 24 -17.22 36.29 23.91
CA THR A 24 -15.93 36.52 23.24
C THR A 24 -16.15 36.67 21.75
N ILE A 25 -15.81 37.84 21.21
CA ILE A 25 -15.87 38.11 19.77
C ILE A 25 -14.46 38.03 19.19
N GLN A 26 -14.27 37.13 18.22
CA GLN A 26 -13.00 36.98 17.51
C GLN A 26 -13.04 37.74 16.18
N VAL A 27 -12.09 38.64 15.95
CA VAL A 27 -11.98 39.42 14.72
C VAL A 27 -10.57 39.36 14.15
N ALA A 28 -10.43 39.24 12.82
CA ALA A 28 -9.14 39.30 12.17
C ALA A 28 -8.59 40.74 12.11
N LEU A 29 -7.27 40.89 12.27
CA LEU A 29 -6.56 42.16 12.11
C LEU A 29 -6.96 42.86 10.79
N ALA A 30 -7.09 44.19 10.83
CA ALA A 30 -7.53 45.06 9.74
C ALA A 30 -8.98 44.86 9.24
N SER A 31 -9.79 44.04 9.94
CA SER A 31 -11.23 43.89 9.64
C SER A 31 -12.07 44.93 10.40
N THR A 32 -13.39 44.88 10.22
CA THR A 32 -14.35 45.67 11.00
C THR A 32 -15.10 44.74 11.97
N VAL A 33 -15.29 45.17 13.22
CA VAL A 33 -16.11 44.47 14.22
C VAL A 33 -17.20 45.39 14.75
N GLU A 34 -18.33 44.80 15.11
CA GLU A 34 -19.49 45.46 15.71
C GLU A 34 -19.80 44.78 17.04
N LEU A 35 -19.75 45.54 18.12
CA LEU A 35 -20.01 45.08 19.48
C LEU A 35 -21.45 45.48 19.83
N PRO A 36 -22.39 44.52 19.96
CA PRO A 36 -23.79 44.82 20.17
C PRO A 36 -24.08 45.23 21.61
N CYS A 37 -24.97 46.21 21.76
CA CYS A 37 -25.59 46.53 23.04
C CYS A 37 -27.05 46.95 22.83
N SER A 38 -27.96 46.23 23.47
CA SER A 38 -29.40 46.37 23.30
C SER A 38 -30.11 46.44 24.66
N VAL A 39 -31.14 47.28 24.76
CA VAL A 39 -32.03 47.37 25.92
C VAL A 39 -33.37 46.70 25.61
N GLY A 40 -33.80 45.73 26.43
CA GLY A 40 -35.13 45.09 26.35
C GLY A 40 -36.15 45.68 27.34
N GLN A 41 -37.46 45.61 27.01
CA GLN A 41 -38.58 46.25 27.74
C GLN A 41 -38.77 45.89 29.24
N ASN A 42 -38.05 44.93 29.82
CA ASN A 42 -38.26 44.50 31.22
C ASN A 42 -37.51 45.35 32.27
N SER A 43 -36.93 46.49 31.90
CA SER A 43 -36.33 47.44 32.84
C SER A 43 -37.23 48.68 32.96
N GLU A 44 -37.64 49.03 34.18
CA GLU A 44 -38.52 50.16 34.49
C GLU A 44 -38.16 51.46 33.72
N PRO A 45 -39.16 52.24 33.25
CA PRO A 45 -38.97 53.45 32.44
C PRO A 45 -38.62 54.69 33.28
N ALA A 46 -37.79 54.56 34.33
CA ALA A 46 -37.58 55.64 35.30
C ALA A 46 -36.22 56.36 35.21
N ASN A 47 -35.31 55.99 34.31
CA ASN A 47 -34.01 56.68 34.21
C ASN A 47 -33.62 56.99 32.75
N PRO A 48 -33.50 58.26 32.33
CA PRO A 48 -32.99 58.67 31.01
C PRO A 48 -31.47 58.47 30.90
N ALA A 49 -30.96 57.39 31.50
CA ALA A 49 -29.54 57.10 31.56
C ALA A 49 -29.05 56.73 30.15
N LYS A 50 -28.08 57.49 29.66
CA LYS A 50 -27.39 57.24 28.40
C LYS A 50 -26.67 55.89 28.45
N ILE A 51 -26.62 55.22 27.30
CA ILE A 51 -25.83 53.98 27.14
C ILE A 51 -24.35 54.36 26.97
N ILE A 52 -23.46 53.69 27.67
CA ILE A 52 -22.03 54.01 27.70
C ILE A 52 -21.24 52.76 27.35
N TRP A 53 -20.29 52.90 26.41
CA TRP A 53 -19.27 51.87 26.18
C TRP A 53 -18.01 52.20 26.96
N ILE A 54 -17.53 51.24 27.75
CA ILE A 54 -16.33 51.31 28.57
C ILE A 54 -15.37 50.22 28.10
N ARG A 55 -14.09 50.57 27.98
CA ARG A 55 -13.00 49.61 27.79
C ARG A 55 -12.31 49.38 29.14
N ASP A 56 -12.55 48.22 29.72
CA ASP A 56 -12.23 47.92 31.12
C ASP A 56 -10.76 47.80 31.42
N ASP A 57 -10.00 47.22 30.50
CA ASP A 57 -8.55 47.03 30.67
C ASP A 57 -7.80 48.35 30.74
N ARG A 58 -8.42 49.46 30.30
CA ARG A 58 -7.85 50.81 30.33
C ARG A 58 -8.66 51.82 31.14
N ALA A 59 -9.82 51.40 31.66
CA ALA A 59 -10.82 52.28 32.28
C ALA A 59 -11.21 53.48 31.39
N ASP A 60 -11.12 53.32 30.06
CA ASP A 60 -11.46 54.36 29.11
C ASP A 60 -12.95 54.34 28.82
N ILE A 61 -13.63 55.49 28.98
CA ILE A 61 -14.97 55.66 28.42
C ILE A 61 -14.79 55.83 26.91
N VAL A 62 -15.28 54.85 26.14
CA VAL A 62 -15.15 54.79 24.68
C VAL A 62 -16.23 55.65 24.01
N SER A 63 -17.46 55.58 24.51
CA SER A 63 -18.56 56.43 24.05
C SER A 63 -19.51 56.82 25.18
N LEU A 64 -20.12 57.99 25.05
CA LEU A 64 -21.28 58.42 25.80
C LEU A 64 -22.46 58.53 24.83
N ASP A 65 -23.39 57.60 24.91
CA ASP A 65 -24.48 57.41 23.94
C ASP A 65 -23.91 57.28 22.52
N SER A 66 -24.35 58.13 21.58
CA SER A 66 -23.88 58.14 20.19
C SER A 66 -22.55 58.89 19.97
N VAL A 67 -21.93 59.46 21.02
CA VAL A 67 -20.72 60.29 20.91
C VAL A 67 -19.49 59.51 21.37
N ILE A 68 -18.51 59.35 20.46
CA ILE A 68 -17.20 58.78 20.80
C ILE A 68 -16.38 59.80 21.60
N THR A 69 -15.86 59.39 22.76
CA THR A 69 -15.08 60.23 23.69
C THR A 69 -13.57 60.08 23.53
N VAL A 70 -13.11 58.98 22.95
CA VAL A 70 -11.69 58.73 22.65
C VAL A 70 -11.33 59.28 21.27
N ARG A 71 -10.12 59.84 21.13
CA ARG A 71 -9.62 60.30 19.82
C ARG A 71 -9.15 59.12 18.96
N ASP A 72 -10.09 58.36 18.44
CA ASP A 72 -9.84 57.31 17.45
C ASP A 72 -10.86 57.37 16.32
N ARG A 73 -10.40 57.65 15.10
CA ARG A 73 -11.26 57.81 13.92
C ARG A 73 -11.86 56.49 13.43
N ARG A 74 -11.38 55.36 13.95
CA ARG A 74 -11.84 54.01 13.59
C ARG A 74 -13.13 53.62 14.29
N LEU A 75 -13.44 54.30 15.40
CA LEU A 75 -14.59 54.03 16.25
C LEU A 75 -15.81 54.82 15.79
N SER A 76 -16.98 54.17 15.78
CA SER A 76 -18.27 54.80 15.52
C SER A 76 -19.37 54.07 16.28
N ILE A 77 -20.47 54.77 16.61
CA ILE A 77 -21.67 54.15 17.17
C ILE A 77 -22.72 54.05 16.08
N LEU A 78 -23.27 52.85 15.87
CA LEU A 78 -24.46 52.65 15.07
C LEU A 78 -25.68 52.64 16.00
N THR A 79 -26.63 53.51 15.71
CA THR A 79 -27.88 53.63 16.46
C THR A 79 -29.00 52.94 15.71
N MET A 80 -29.68 52.01 16.35
CA MET A 80 -30.89 51.38 15.81
C MET A 80 -31.99 51.49 16.86
N ASP A 81 -32.91 52.42 16.61
CA ASP A 81 -34.03 52.69 17.52
C ASP A 81 -35.32 52.21 16.86
N SER A 82 -36.04 51.34 17.55
CA SER A 82 -37.35 50.83 17.17
C SER A 82 -38.33 51.04 18.32
N ILE A 83 -39.64 50.86 18.06
CA ILE A 83 -40.69 51.02 19.08
C ILE A 83 -40.43 50.14 20.32
N ASP A 84 -39.74 49.01 20.15
CA ASP A 84 -39.55 48.01 21.21
C ASP A 84 -38.08 47.78 21.63
N ARG A 85 -37.09 48.40 20.98
CA ARG A 85 -35.65 48.24 21.29
C ARG A 85 -34.83 49.48 20.96
N GLU A 86 -33.94 49.83 21.88
CA GLU A 86 -32.86 50.80 21.69
C GLU A 86 -31.52 50.05 21.60
N GLU A 87 -30.78 50.24 20.50
CA GLU A 87 -29.48 49.61 20.27
C GLU A 87 -28.38 50.66 20.01
N ARG A 88 -27.22 50.45 20.67
CA ARG A 88 -26.01 51.27 20.52
C ARG A 88 -24.83 50.36 20.24
N ILE A 89 -24.60 50.09 18.97
CA ILE A 89 -23.56 49.13 18.52
C ILE A 89 -22.24 49.88 18.36
N LEU A 90 -21.20 49.46 19.07
CA LEU A 90 -19.86 50.01 18.90
C LEU A 90 -19.17 49.34 17.70
N ARG A 91 -18.99 50.10 16.62
CA ARG A 91 -18.29 49.65 15.41
C ARG A 91 -16.83 50.12 15.45
N ILE A 92 -15.89 49.18 15.32
CA ILE A 92 -14.45 49.42 15.20
C ILE A 92 -14.03 49.00 13.80
N THR A 93 -13.59 49.95 12.97
CA THR A 93 -13.06 49.69 11.62
C THR A 93 -11.54 49.54 11.63
N ASN A 94 -10.98 48.74 10.71
CA ASN A 94 -9.53 48.52 10.64
C ASN A 94 -8.91 48.16 12.02
N VAL A 95 -9.39 47.05 12.59
CA VAL A 95 -9.00 46.57 13.93
C VAL A 95 -7.49 46.34 14.03
N GLU A 96 -6.89 46.82 15.11
CA GLU A 96 -5.47 46.69 15.44
C GLU A 96 -5.26 45.75 16.63
N GLU A 97 -4.04 45.21 16.80
CA GLU A 97 -3.73 44.31 17.93
C GLU A 97 -4.02 44.94 19.30
N GLN A 98 -3.87 46.27 19.40
CA GLN A 98 -4.13 47.01 20.63
C GLN A 98 -5.61 47.16 21.00
N ASP A 99 -6.54 46.86 20.08
CA ASP A 99 -7.98 46.92 20.34
C ASP A 99 -8.46 45.71 21.15
N GLN A 100 -7.65 44.65 21.24
CA GLN A 100 -7.94 43.51 22.11
C GLN A 100 -8.13 43.98 23.55
N GLY A 101 -9.24 43.56 24.18
CA GLY A 101 -9.61 44.00 25.50
C GLY A 101 -11.04 43.65 25.86
N LEU A 102 -11.43 43.96 27.09
CA LEU A 102 -12.79 43.77 27.59
C LEU A 102 -13.58 45.07 27.39
N TYR A 103 -14.69 44.97 26.69
CA TYR A 103 -15.63 46.05 26.41
C TYR A 103 -16.92 45.81 27.16
N ARG A 104 -17.32 46.78 27.98
CA ARG A 104 -18.58 46.79 28.70
C ARG A 104 -19.52 47.82 28.15
N CYS A 105 -20.77 47.40 27.94
CA CYS A 105 -21.85 48.32 27.70
C CYS A 105 -22.67 48.48 28.99
N VAL A 106 -22.84 49.71 29.47
CA VAL A 106 -23.57 50.01 30.70
C VAL A 106 -24.64 51.06 30.49
N ARG A 107 -25.71 51.01 31.28
CA ARG A 107 -26.77 52.04 31.35
C ARG A 107 -27.08 52.34 32.80
N GLY A 108 -26.68 53.52 33.28
CA GLY A 108 -26.65 53.80 34.71
C GLY A 108 -25.72 52.82 35.42
N ASP A 109 -26.20 52.18 36.48
CA ASP A 109 -25.44 51.16 37.24
C ASP A 109 -25.60 49.73 36.68
N ILE A 110 -26.34 49.55 35.58
CA ILE A 110 -26.66 48.24 35.01
C ILE A 110 -25.70 47.94 33.85
N THR A 111 -25.00 46.80 33.91
CA THR A 111 -24.23 46.27 32.77
C THR A 111 -25.16 45.53 31.83
N LEU A 112 -25.25 46.00 30.59
CA LEU A 112 -26.12 45.46 29.53
C LEU A 112 -25.43 44.36 28.73
N ASN A 113 -24.12 44.52 28.47
CA ASN A 113 -23.32 43.49 27.80
C ASN A 113 -21.83 43.56 28.23
N GLU A 114 -21.15 42.42 28.22
CA GLU A 114 -19.73 42.26 28.54
C GLU A 114 -19.05 41.42 27.45
N ILE A 115 -18.18 42.04 26.67
CA ILE A 115 -17.57 41.42 25.49
C ILE A 115 -16.04 41.45 25.57
N LEU A 116 -15.41 40.29 25.54
CA LEU A 116 -13.98 40.16 25.30
C LEU A 116 -13.69 40.17 23.79
N LEU A 117 -13.05 41.22 23.30
CA LEU A 117 -12.59 41.29 21.91
C LEU A 117 -11.22 40.59 21.78
N ASP A 118 -11.16 39.49 21.03
CA ASP A 118 -9.94 38.73 20.75
C ASP A 118 -9.49 38.96 19.29
N VAL A 119 -8.33 39.60 19.13
CA VAL A 119 -7.83 40.01 17.80
C VAL A 119 -6.95 38.90 17.21
N LEU A 120 -7.44 38.25 16.17
CA LEU A 120 -6.75 37.20 15.45
C LEU A 120 -5.73 37.80 14.45
N ILE A 121 -4.49 37.31 14.50
CA ILE A 121 -3.35 37.77 13.71
C ILE A 121 -2.92 36.64 12.76
N PRO A 122 -2.86 36.86 11.42
CA PRO A 122 -2.45 35.84 10.46
C PRO A 122 -1.00 35.38 10.70
N PRO A 123 -0.63 34.17 10.24
CA PRO A 123 0.68 33.61 10.50
C PRO A 123 1.76 34.29 9.64
N ARG A 124 2.94 34.52 10.21
CA ARG A 124 4.10 35.08 9.54
C ARG A 124 5.37 34.33 9.92
N ILE A 125 6.16 33.92 8.92
CA ILE A 125 7.49 33.32 9.14
C ILE A 125 8.50 34.44 9.37
N ILE A 126 9.07 34.49 10.58
CA ILE A 126 9.95 35.57 11.06
C ILE A 126 11.44 35.25 10.94
N SER A 127 11.84 33.99 11.02
CA SER A 127 13.22 33.56 10.80
C SER A 127 13.28 32.14 10.24
N HIS A 128 14.37 31.83 9.55
CA HIS A 128 14.61 30.53 8.95
C HIS A 128 16.10 30.24 8.81
N SER A 129 16.47 28.96 8.83
CA SER A 129 17.81 28.48 8.50
C SER A 129 17.68 27.30 7.54
N PRO A 130 18.47 27.22 6.46
CA PRO A 130 19.57 28.12 6.07
C PRO A 130 19.10 29.50 5.59
N GLU A 131 19.96 30.51 5.72
CA GLU A 131 19.69 31.88 5.25
C GLU A 131 19.58 31.94 3.72
N HIS A 132 20.47 31.21 3.04
CA HIS A 132 20.33 30.97 1.61
C HIS A 132 19.29 29.87 1.37
N MET A 133 18.34 30.12 0.46
CA MET A 133 17.27 29.17 0.08
C MET A 133 17.80 27.88 -0.58
N ARG A 134 19.11 27.66 -0.65
CA ARG A 134 19.76 26.45 -1.20
C ARG A 134 20.75 25.87 -0.18
N MET A 135 20.60 24.59 0.14
CA MET A 135 21.51 23.82 0.97
C MET A 135 22.15 22.70 0.17
N THR A 136 23.48 22.55 0.24
CA THR A 136 24.19 21.45 -0.42
C THR A 136 24.77 20.50 0.61
N VAL A 137 24.43 19.21 0.53
CA VAL A 137 24.83 18.19 1.51
C VAL A 137 25.36 16.95 0.79
N ARG A 138 26.34 16.26 1.38
CA ARG A 138 26.84 14.98 0.84
C ARG A 138 25.93 13.83 1.30
N GLU A 139 25.69 12.86 0.41
CA GLU A 139 24.94 11.65 0.74
C GLU A 139 25.49 10.97 2.00
N GLY A 140 24.59 10.53 2.88
CA GLY A 140 24.87 9.93 4.19
C GLY A 140 25.08 10.93 5.32
N ARG A 141 25.12 12.25 5.04
CA ARG A 141 25.17 13.31 6.08
C ARG A 141 23.77 13.77 6.46
N ASN A 142 23.70 14.62 7.49
CA ASN A 142 22.45 15.19 7.97
C ASN A 142 22.27 16.62 7.46
N ALA A 143 21.02 17.01 7.17
CA ALA A 143 20.63 18.40 6.90
C ALA A 143 19.73 18.90 8.04
N ARG A 144 19.86 20.19 8.36
CA ARG A 144 19.07 20.84 9.39
C ARG A 144 18.41 22.08 8.80
N PHE A 145 17.09 22.13 8.86
CA PHE A 145 16.29 23.31 8.53
C PHE A 145 15.62 23.82 9.79
N SER A 146 15.53 25.12 9.96
CA SER A 146 14.71 25.74 11.02
C SER A 146 13.77 26.77 10.43
N CYS A 147 12.61 26.91 11.06
CA CYS A 147 11.58 27.85 10.66
C CYS A 147 10.84 28.31 11.90
N THR A 148 10.71 29.62 12.05
CA THR A 148 10.04 30.23 13.19
C THR A 148 8.90 31.10 12.69
N ALA A 149 7.71 30.90 13.24
CA ALA A 149 6.52 31.64 12.88
C ALA A 149 5.85 32.31 14.08
N SER A 150 5.17 33.42 13.81
CA SER A 150 4.34 34.18 14.74
C SER A 150 2.91 34.27 14.21
N GLY A 151 1.93 34.47 15.09
CA GLY A 151 0.51 34.61 14.75
C GLY A 151 -0.37 34.37 15.98
N ARG A 152 -1.64 34.77 15.90
CA ARG A 152 -2.66 34.56 16.94
C ARG A 152 -3.93 34.03 16.27
N PRO A 153 -4.35 32.78 16.50
CA PRO A 153 -3.74 31.79 17.39
C PRO A 153 -2.33 31.38 16.93
N VAL A 154 -1.51 30.88 17.87
CA VAL A 154 -0.12 30.47 17.59
C VAL A 154 -0.11 29.48 16.41
N PRO A 155 0.61 29.77 15.32
CA PRO A 155 0.52 28.96 14.11
C PRO A 155 1.16 27.60 14.31
N VAL A 156 0.65 26.56 13.67
CA VAL A 156 1.28 25.24 13.59
C VAL A 156 2.25 25.21 12.40
N ILE A 157 3.48 24.77 12.62
CA ILE A 157 4.49 24.63 11.56
C ILE A 157 4.59 23.18 11.10
N LEU A 158 4.41 22.96 9.80
CA LEU A 158 4.54 21.68 9.13
C LEU A 158 5.65 21.72 8.09
N TRP A 159 6.47 20.67 8.05
CA TRP A 159 7.53 20.52 7.06
C TRP A 159 7.08 19.61 5.93
N HIS A 160 7.46 19.95 4.71
CA HIS A 160 7.30 19.09 3.53
C HIS A 160 8.65 18.93 2.84
N VAL A 161 8.97 17.71 2.40
CA VAL A 161 10.17 17.41 1.61
C VAL A 161 9.71 16.71 0.35
N ASN A 162 9.95 17.30 -0.82
CA ASN A 162 9.48 16.85 -2.12
C ASN A 162 7.95 16.62 -2.15
N GLY A 163 7.19 17.49 -1.48
CA GLY A 163 5.73 17.39 -1.36
C GLY A 163 5.23 16.42 -0.27
N LEU A 164 6.11 15.66 0.39
CA LEU A 164 5.75 14.72 1.45
C LEU A 164 5.90 15.36 2.83
N SER A 165 4.88 15.27 3.68
CA SER A 165 4.94 15.80 5.04
C SER A 165 6.00 15.08 5.88
N ARG A 166 6.82 15.83 6.64
CA ARG A 166 7.85 15.32 7.53
C ARG A 166 7.64 15.85 8.96
N PRO A 167 7.73 14.99 9.98
CA PRO A 167 7.63 15.44 11.36
C PRO A 167 8.84 16.32 11.71
N ALA A 168 8.60 17.39 12.47
CA ALA A 168 9.67 18.17 13.08
C ALA A 168 10.44 17.29 14.08
N THR A 169 11.75 17.51 14.18
CA THR A 169 12.61 16.79 15.13
C THR A 169 12.61 17.46 16.50
N VAL A 170 12.42 18.79 16.56
CA VAL A 170 12.27 19.58 17.80
C VAL A 170 11.26 20.70 17.56
N THR A 171 10.35 20.89 18.50
CA THR A 171 9.42 22.04 18.58
C THR A 171 9.54 22.66 19.95
N THR A 172 10.03 23.90 20.03
CA THR A 172 10.22 24.59 21.33
C THR A 172 9.00 25.46 21.63
N ILE A 173 8.34 25.21 22.77
CA ILE A 173 7.18 25.98 23.23
C ILE A 173 7.69 27.11 24.14
N THR A 174 8.31 28.14 23.57
CA THR A 174 8.68 29.36 24.31
C THR A 174 8.55 30.59 23.42
N GLY A 175 7.39 31.26 23.43
CA GLY A 175 7.13 32.61 22.91
C GLY A 175 7.33 32.89 21.41
N LYS A 176 8.13 32.09 20.70
CA LYS A 176 8.36 32.10 19.26
C LYS A 176 8.23 30.66 18.81
N ASN A 177 7.25 30.35 17.96
CA ASN A 177 7.00 28.99 17.54
C ASN A 177 8.10 28.55 16.56
N GLU A 178 9.21 28.03 17.07
CA GLU A 178 10.33 27.52 16.29
C GLU A 178 10.18 26.01 16.06
N SER A 179 10.33 25.61 14.81
CA SER A 179 10.28 24.22 14.36
C SER A 179 11.57 23.87 13.63
N ILE A 180 12.16 22.73 13.97
CA ILE A 180 13.43 22.27 13.38
C ILE A 180 13.21 20.93 12.71
N LEU A 181 13.56 20.83 11.42
CA LEU A 181 13.60 19.58 10.66
C LEU A 181 15.04 19.09 10.53
N ILE A 182 15.33 17.90 11.06
CA ILE A 182 16.62 17.22 10.86
C ILE A 182 16.41 16.02 9.94
N LEU A 183 16.90 16.12 8.71
CA LEU A 183 16.98 15.00 7.78
C LEU A 183 18.26 14.23 8.07
N ARG A 184 18.15 13.02 8.61
CA ARG A 184 19.30 12.17 8.97
C ARG A 184 19.64 11.21 7.84
N ASN A 185 20.93 10.95 7.65
CA ASN A 185 21.43 9.97 6.68
C ASN A 185 20.82 10.17 5.28
N ILE A 186 20.95 11.39 4.75
CA ILE A 186 20.31 11.84 3.51
C ILE A 186 20.74 10.99 2.33
N SER A 187 19.77 10.47 1.57
CA SER A 187 20.01 9.80 0.30
C SER A 187 19.95 10.79 -0.87
N ARG A 188 20.51 10.42 -2.01
CA ARG A 188 20.35 11.17 -3.27
C ARG A 188 18.90 11.46 -3.68
N PHE A 189 17.94 10.65 -3.23
CA PHE A 189 16.52 10.79 -3.55
C PHE A 189 15.81 11.84 -2.69
N ASP A 190 16.45 12.31 -1.62
CA ASP A 190 15.95 13.40 -0.78
C ASP A 190 16.31 14.78 -1.35
N SER A 191 17.10 14.84 -2.42
CA SER A 191 17.38 16.08 -3.15
C SER A 191 16.09 16.66 -3.73
N GLY A 192 15.89 17.96 -3.59
CA GLY A 192 14.73 18.68 -4.11
C GLY A 192 14.18 19.71 -3.13
N ARG A 193 12.88 19.95 -3.20
CA ARG A 193 12.19 21.05 -2.53
C ARG A 193 11.91 20.72 -1.06
N VAL A 194 12.22 21.63 -0.14
CA VAL A 194 11.85 21.54 1.28
C VAL A 194 11.00 22.74 1.62
N ASP A 195 9.80 22.56 2.16
CA ASP A 195 8.89 23.65 2.52
C ASP A 195 8.63 23.66 4.03
N CYS A 196 8.68 24.84 4.63
CA CYS A 196 8.07 25.11 5.93
C CYS A 196 6.74 25.82 5.70
N SER A 197 5.64 25.25 6.20
CA SER A 197 4.30 25.85 6.14
C SER A 197 3.83 26.19 7.55
N ALA A 198 3.55 27.46 7.82
CA ALA A 198 2.99 27.93 9.08
C ALA A 198 1.50 28.27 8.88
N SER A 199 0.63 27.67 9.68
CA SER A 199 -0.83 27.74 9.50
C SER A 199 -1.53 28.07 10.82
N ASN A 200 -2.51 28.98 10.78
CA ASN A 200 -3.47 29.18 11.86
C ASN A 200 -4.90 29.25 11.29
N THR A 201 -5.88 29.61 12.12
CA THR A 201 -7.30 29.66 11.71
C THR A 201 -7.59 30.67 10.59
N LEU A 202 -6.72 31.65 10.35
CA LEU A 202 -6.93 32.69 9.35
C LEU A 202 -6.32 32.35 7.99
N SER A 203 -5.06 31.90 7.96
CA SER A 203 -4.38 31.60 6.69
C SER A 203 -3.19 30.65 6.87
N THR A 204 -2.53 30.35 5.76
CA THR A 204 -1.30 29.53 5.72
C THR A 204 -0.24 30.24 4.88
N VAL A 205 0.97 30.37 5.43
CA VAL A 205 2.14 30.94 4.74
C VAL A 205 3.24 29.89 4.61
N ASN A 206 3.99 29.90 3.52
CA ASN A 206 5.05 28.94 3.26
C ASN A 206 6.41 29.59 2.98
N ARG A 207 7.49 28.86 3.27
CA ARG A 207 8.87 29.19 2.92
C ARG A 207 9.53 27.98 2.28
N GLN A 208 10.08 28.18 1.08
CA GLN A 208 10.69 27.12 0.28
C GLN A 208 12.22 27.18 0.35
N PHE A 209 12.84 26.00 0.47
CA PHE A 209 14.26 25.75 0.37
C PHE A 209 14.52 24.69 -0.70
N LEU A 210 15.76 24.63 -1.19
CA LEU A 210 16.24 23.63 -2.15
C LEU A 210 17.39 22.84 -1.52
N LEU A 211 17.18 21.55 -1.26
CA LEU A 211 18.21 20.61 -0.82
C LEU A 211 18.87 19.98 -2.04
N HIS A 212 20.19 20.11 -2.14
CA HIS A 212 20.99 19.57 -3.23
C HIS A 212 21.98 18.51 -2.70
N VAL A 213 21.79 17.25 -3.06
CA VAL A 213 22.58 16.13 -2.51
C VAL A 213 23.70 15.72 -3.45
N LYS A 214 24.95 15.79 -3.00
CA LYS A 214 26.14 15.31 -3.72
C LYS A 214 26.39 13.83 -3.44
N TYR A 215 26.58 13.01 -4.47
CA TYR A 215 26.80 11.56 -4.38
C TYR A 215 27.76 11.02 -5.44
N LYS A 216 28.42 9.89 -5.14
CA LYS A 216 29.34 9.20 -6.08
C LYS A 216 28.57 8.63 -7.28
N PRO A 217 29.20 8.39 -8.44
CA PRO A 217 28.47 7.91 -9.61
C PRO A 217 27.78 6.57 -9.35
N THR A 218 26.61 6.38 -9.95
CA THR A 218 25.96 5.07 -10.07
C THR A 218 26.08 4.66 -11.51
N VAL A 219 26.80 3.57 -11.76
CA VAL A 219 27.05 3.04 -13.09
C VAL A 219 26.12 1.86 -13.32
N THR A 220 25.32 1.91 -14.38
CA THR A 220 24.39 0.84 -14.78
C THR A 220 24.67 0.39 -16.20
N VAL A 221 24.51 -0.92 -16.42
CA VAL A 221 24.57 -1.57 -17.75
C VAL A 221 23.24 -2.30 -17.97
N PRO A 222 22.62 -2.25 -19.16
CA PRO A 222 21.33 -2.88 -19.42
C PRO A 222 21.34 -4.41 -19.28
N PHE A 223 22.48 -5.02 -19.59
CA PHE A 223 22.71 -6.45 -19.49
C PHE A 223 24.09 -6.65 -18.85
N HIS A 224 24.24 -7.65 -17.97
CA HIS A 224 25.54 -8.00 -17.38
C HIS A 224 26.27 -9.10 -18.17
N LEU A 225 25.54 -9.85 -18.99
CA LEU A 225 26.04 -10.97 -19.78
C LEU A 225 25.37 -10.95 -21.15
N SER A 226 26.15 -11.14 -22.22
CA SER A 226 25.60 -11.29 -23.58
C SER A 226 26.41 -12.29 -24.39
N TYR A 227 25.72 -12.99 -25.27
CA TYR A 227 26.29 -14.01 -26.16
C TYR A 227 26.31 -13.48 -27.59
N PHE A 228 27.47 -13.57 -28.24
CA PHE A 228 27.66 -13.15 -29.63
C PHE A 228 28.46 -14.21 -30.38
N ARG A 229 28.29 -14.27 -31.70
CA ARG A 229 29.15 -15.09 -32.56
C ARG A 229 30.39 -14.29 -32.96
N LEU A 230 31.43 -15.01 -33.38
CA LEU A 230 32.58 -14.39 -34.03
C LEU A 230 32.11 -13.55 -35.24
N TYR A 231 32.73 -12.40 -35.46
CA TYR A 231 32.42 -11.40 -36.49
C TYR A 231 31.11 -10.61 -36.31
N ASP A 232 30.38 -10.80 -35.21
CA ASP A 232 29.27 -9.92 -34.85
C ASP A 232 29.77 -8.53 -34.40
N SER A 233 28.89 -7.52 -34.50
CA SER A 233 29.09 -6.22 -33.85
C SER A 233 28.37 -6.19 -32.51
N ALA A 234 29.10 -6.07 -31.41
CA ALA A 234 28.55 -5.91 -30.07
C ALA A 234 28.48 -4.43 -29.67
N THR A 235 27.30 -3.96 -29.24
CA THR A 235 27.13 -2.61 -28.69
C THR A 235 26.94 -2.68 -27.19
N ILE A 236 27.87 -2.10 -26.44
CA ILE A 236 27.84 -2.06 -24.97
C ILE A 236 27.50 -0.64 -24.55
N THR A 237 26.39 -0.50 -23.82
CA THR A 237 25.92 0.78 -23.31
C THR A 237 26.07 0.81 -21.80
N CYS A 238 26.67 1.88 -21.29
CA CYS A 238 26.86 2.14 -19.89
C CYS A 238 26.31 3.53 -19.54
N ARG A 239 25.52 3.63 -18.47
CA ARG A 239 24.97 4.90 -17.98
C ARG A 239 25.51 5.20 -16.59
N ALA A 240 26.10 6.37 -16.39
CA ALA A 240 26.59 6.84 -15.10
C ALA A 240 25.83 8.10 -14.68
N CYS A 241 25.13 8.03 -13.55
CA CYS A 241 24.47 9.20 -12.96
C CYS A 241 25.14 9.60 -11.66
N SER A 242 25.49 10.88 -11.50
CA SER A 242 26.22 11.39 -10.34
C SER A 242 25.89 12.84 -10.06
N ILE A 243 26.26 13.36 -8.88
CA ILE A 243 26.33 14.80 -8.60
C ILE A 243 27.55 15.07 -7.72
N PRO A 244 28.53 15.88 -8.17
CA PRO A 244 28.62 16.54 -9.49
C PRO A 244 28.84 15.52 -10.63
N SER A 245 28.74 15.98 -11.88
CA SER A 245 28.99 15.18 -13.09
C SER A 245 30.30 14.38 -13.00
N PRO A 246 30.38 13.19 -13.62
CA PRO A 246 31.61 12.42 -13.65
C PRO A 246 32.70 13.19 -14.41
N ILE A 247 33.86 13.35 -13.76
CA ILE A 247 35.07 13.95 -14.33
C ILE A 247 35.78 12.91 -15.21
N LEU A 248 35.67 11.63 -14.85
CA LEU A 248 36.18 10.50 -15.63
C LEU A 248 35.05 9.52 -15.88
N PHE A 249 34.90 9.07 -17.11
CA PHE A 249 33.90 8.08 -17.52
C PHE A 249 34.43 7.33 -18.74
N ASP A 250 34.87 6.08 -18.56
CA ASP A 250 35.57 5.32 -19.61
C ASP A 250 35.23 3.82 -19.59
N PHE A 251 35.47 3.14 -20.70
CA PHE A 251 35.49 1.66 -20.81
C PHE A 251 36.93 1.13 -20.77
N PHE A 252 37.17 0.01 -20.11
CA PHE A 252 38.45 -0.72 -20.16
C PHE A 252 38.24 -2.22 -19.94
N ARG A 253 39.24 -3.04 -20.25
CA ARG A 253 39.24 -4.48 -19.87
C ARG A 253 39.96 -4.66 -18.54
N PRO A 254 39.56 -5.60 -17.66
CA PRO A 254 40.21 -5.80 -16.36
C PRO A 254 41.74 -6.01 -16.40
N LYS A 255 42.26 -6.58 -17.50
CA LYS A 255 43.69 -6.83 -17.71
C LYS A 255 44.43 -5.68 -18.42
N GLN A 256 43.75 -4.59 -18.78
CA GLN A 256 44.31 -3.45 -19.49
C GLN A 256 44.06 -2.17 -18.68
N VAL A 257 45.12 -1.37 -18.48
CA VAL A 257 45.04 -0.12 -17.71
C VAL A 257 44.51 1.04 -18.56
N THR A 258 44.72 0.97 -19.88
CA THR A 258 44.31 1.99 -20.84
C THR A 258 42.83 1.86 -21.22
N PRO A 259 42.08 2.97 -21.25
CA PRO A 259 40.70 2.94 -21.69
C PRO A 259 40.58 2.66 -23.19
N ILE A 260 39.48 2.01 -23.57
CA ILE A 260 39.14 1.75 -24.97
C ILE A 260 38.49 3.00 -25.54
N MET A 261 39.13 3.62 -26.53
CA MET A 261 38.68 4.88 -27.13
C MET A 261 37.97 4.69 -28.49
N ASN A 262 38.26 3.60 -29.20
CA ASN A 262 37.72 3.36 -30.55
C ASN A 262 36.24 2.96 -30.50
N GLY A 263 35.41 3.62 -31.31
CA GLY A 263 33.98 3.31 -31.44
C GLY A 263 33.12 3.77 -30.25
N VAL A 264 33.65 4.62 -29.38
CA VAL A 264 32.94 5.16 -28.21
C VAL A 264 32.13 6.40 -28.60
N LYS A 265 30.84 6.38 -28.29
CA LYS A 265 29.94 7.53 -28.35
C LYS A 265 29.58 7.93 -26.93
N ASP A 266 29.76 9.20 -26.60
CA ASP A 266 29.33 9.77 -25.33
C ASP A 266 28.10 10.65 -25.55
N LYS A 267 27.07 10.42 -24.74
CA LYS A 267 25.86 11.21 -24.72
C LYS A 267 25.66 11.77 -23.32
N PHE A 268 25.61 13.09 -23.23
CA PHE A 268 25.36 13.82 -21.99
C PHE A 268 23.87 14.17 -21.90
N ASP A 269 23.19 13.70 -20.85
CA ASP A 269 21.82 14.08 -20.53
C ASP A 269 21.81 14.83 -19.18
N GLU A 270 21.55 16.13 -19.21
CA GLU A 270 21.36 16.94 -18.01
C GLU A 270 19.88 17.02 -17.64
N PHE A 271 19.53 16.48 -16.48
CA PHE A 271 18.20 16.64 -15.90
C PHE A 271 18.28 17.64 -14.76
N ILE A 272 17.17 18.35 -14.51
CA ILE A 272 17.05 19.47 -13.57
C ILE A 272 17.64 19.19 -12.17
N ASN A 273 17.75 17.92 -11.74
CA ASN A 273 18.30 17.51 -10.44
C ASN A 273 19.30 16.34 -10.51
N GLN A 274 19.82 15.97 -11.69
CA GLN A 274 20.74 14.83 -11.84
C GLN A 274 21.54 14.92 -13.15
N THR A 275 22.85 14.74 -13.07
CA THR A 275 23.71 14.67 -14.26
C THR A 275 23.96 13.21 -14.61
N CYS A 276 23.44 12.77 -15.78
CA CYS A 276 23.63 11.42 -16.29
C CYS A 276 24.42 11.45 -17.59
N ARG A 277 25.46 10.63 -17.68
CA ARG A 277 26.22 10.40 -18.91
C ARG A 277 25.97 8.99 -19.39
N GLN A 278 25.94 8.80 -20.70
CA GLN A 278 25.82 7.50 -21.32
C GLN A 278 26.97 7.29 -22.30
N LEU A 279 27.82 6.32 -22.02
CA LEU A 279 28.85 5.87 -22.94
C LEU A 279 28.38 4.61 -23.65
N THR A 280 28.58 4.60 -24.95
CA THR A 280 28.25 3.46 -25.81
C THR A 280 29.48 3.10 -26.61
N ILE A 281 30.01 1.89 -26.46
CA ILE A 281 31.08 1.38 -27.31
C ILE A 281 30.52 0.34 -28.28
N THR A 282 30.95 0.42 -29.55
CA THR A 282 30.65 -0.62 -30.55
C THR A 282 31.93 -1.38 -30.87
N LEU A 283 31.92 -2.67 -30.61
CA LEU A 283 33.04 -3.59 -30.83
C LEU A 283 32.74 -4.49 -32.02
N TYR A 284 33.68 -4.61 -32.95
CA TYR A 284 33.63 -5.60 -34.02
C TYR A 284 34.44 -6.83 -33.58
N LEU A 285 33.77 -7.97 -33.38
CA LEU A 285 34.35 -9.16 -32.74
C LEU A 285 35.18 -9.99 -33.73
N SER A 286 36.29 -9.45 -34.23
CA SER A 286 37.10 -10.07 -35.30
C SER A 286 37.79 -11.39 -34.93
N ASP A 287 38.04 -11.60 -33.63
CA ASP A 287 38.69 -12.79 -33.10
C ASP A 287 38.23 -13.08 -31.64
N SER A 288 38.64 -14.23 -31.10
CA SER A 288 38.20 -14.70 -29.78
C SER A 288 38.72 -13.84 -28.61
N SER A 289 39.73 -12.99 -28.82
CA SER A 289 40.25 -12.08 -27.80
C SER A 289 39.26 -10.97 -27.44
N PHE A 290 38.22 -10.74 -28.25
CA PHE A 290 37.17 -9.77 -27.97
C PHE A 290 36.16 -10.23 -26.92
N PHE A 291 36.09 -11.53 -26.63
CA PHE A 291 35.23 -12.06 -25.58
C PHE A 291 35.91 -11.94 -24.21
N GLY A 292 35.10 -11.83 -23.15
CA GLY A 292 35.55 -11.62 -21.79
C GLY A 292 34.90 -10.41 -21.13
N ALA A 293 35.45 -10.01 -20.00
CA ALA A 293 34.93 -8.93 -19.17
C ALA A 293 35.34 -7.55 -19.68
N TYR A 294 34.39 -6.62 -19.65
CA TYR A 294 34.53 -5.20 -19.92
C TYR A 294 34.01 -4.44 -18.71
N VAL A 295 34.74 -3.42 -18.28
CA VAL A 295 34.39 -2.61 -17.12
C VAL A 295 34.17 -1.18 -17.59
N CYS A 296 33.01 -0.64 -17.22
CA CYS A 296 32.72 0.76 -17.36
C CYS A 296 32.94 1.44 -16.01
N ARG A 297 33.77 2.49 -15.95
CA ARG A 297 34.12 3.18 -14.70
C ARG A 297 33.83 4.66 -14.78
N ALA A 298 33.15 5.17 -13.75
CA ALA A 298 32.85 6.58 -13.58
C ALA A 298 33.41 7.11 -12.25
N ARG A 299 33.94 8.34 -12.27
CA ARG A 299 34.46 9.02 -11.08
C ARG A 299 33.99 10.46 -11.04
N ASN A 300 33.57 10.90 -9.86
CA ASN A 300 33.42 12.31 -9.53
C ASN A 300 34.17 12.63 -8.22
N SER A 301 34.01 13.86 -7.71
CA SER A 301 34.63 14.27 -6.43
C SER A 301 34.13 13.50 -5.20
N MET A 302 32.99 12.81 -5.29
CA MET A 302 32.42 12.03 -4.18
C MET A 302 32.92 10.57 -4.16
N GLY A 303 33.41 10.03 -5.28
CA GLY A 303 33.99 8.69 -5.34
C GLY A 303 34.00 8.07 -6.74
N ILE A 304 34.33 6.78 -6.79
CA ILE A 304 34.43 5.97 -8.00
C ILE A 304 33.38 4.85 -7.91
N SER A 305 32.78 4.54 -9.05
CA SER A 305 31.94 3.35 -9.24
C SER A 305 32.21 2.72 -10.59
N HIS A 306 31.93 1.43 -10.70
CA HIS A 306 32.10 0.68 -11.94
C HIS A 306 30.99 -0.36 -12.10
N ALA A 307 30.78 -0.80 -13.34
CA ALA A 307 29.94 -1.93 -13.67
C ALA A 307 30.69 -2.84 -14.64
N GLU A 308 30.56 -4.15 -14.46
CA GLU A 308 31.14 -5.17 -15.32
C GLU A 308 30.08 -5.76 -16.25
N PHE A 309 30.54 -6.04 -17.48
CA PHE A 309 29.78 -6.70 -18.53
C PHE A 309 30.63 -7.79 -19.18
N ILE A 310 30.07 -8.98 -19.37
CA ILE A 310 30.77 -10.14 -19.91
C ILE A 310 30.24 -10.47 -21.31
N LEU A 311 31.14 -10.46 -22.29
CA LEU A 311 30.89 -11.01 -23.63
C LEU A 311 31.30 -12.48 -23.66
N LYS A 312 30.37 -13.37 -24.02
CA LYS A 312 30.67 -14.79 -24.26
C LYS A 312 30.48 -15.17 -25.72
N GLU A 313 31.37 -16.02 -26.21
CA GLU A 313 31.26 -16.58 -27.55
C GLU A 313 30.16 -17.64 -27.58
N LEU A 314 29.26 -17.53 -28.55
CA LEU A 314 28.22 -18.52 -28.82
C LEU A 314 28.77 -19.61 -29.75
N VAL A 315 29.36 -20.66 -29.19
CA VAL A 315 29.86 -21.82 -29.95
C VAL A 315 28.70 -22.76 -30.25
N GLN A 316 28.39 -22.98 -31.53
CA GLN A 316 27.42 -24.02 -31.93
C GLN A 316 28.02 -25.40 -31.66
N SER A 317 27.31 -26.25 -30.90
CA SER A 317 27.72 -27.64 -30.75
C SER A 317 27.45 -28.40 -32.05
N THR A 318 28.50 -28.73 -32.79
CA THR A 318 28.44 -29.73 -33.87
C THR A 318 28.44 -31.13 -33.26
N LYS A 319 27.31 -31.55 -32.67
CA LYS A 319 27.02 -32.98 -32.52
C LYS A 319 26.41 -33.47 -33.84
N HIS A 320 27.26 -33.97 -34.73
CA HIS A 320 26.81 -34.84 -35.82
C HIS A 320 26.11 -36.06 -35.23
N MET A 321 24.81 -36.20 -35.53
CA MET A 321 24.14 -37.50 -35.49
C MET A 321 24.79 -38.39 -36.56
N LYS A 322 25.67 -39.30 -36.14
CA LYS A 322 26.09 -40.43 -36.96
C LYS A 322 25.11 -41.58 -36.71
N TYR A 323 24.29 -41.86 -37.70
CA TYR A 323 23.71 -43.20 -37.89
C TYR A 323 24.87 -44.19 -38.08
N ILE A 324 24.93 -45.23 -37.25
CA ILE A 324 25.70 -46.43 -37.54
C ILE A 324 24.76 -47.63 -37.38
N THR A 325 24.55 -48.28 -38.51
CA THR A 325 23.89 -49.57 -38.68
C THR A 325 24.74 -50.72 -38.15
N GLU A 326 24.03 -51.80 -37.82
CA GLU A 326 24.37 -53.00 -37.07
C GLU A 326 25.72 -53.71 -37.32
N SER A 327 26.27 -54.31 -36.26
CA SER A 327 26.71 -55.72 -36.26
C SER A 327 26.82 -56.29 -34.81
N ARG A 328 26.18 -57.44 -34.61
CA ARG A 328 26.20 -58.37 -33.44
C ARG A 328 27.64 -58.91 -33.16
N PRO A 329 27.98 -59.52 -31.99
CA PRO A 329 27.16 -60.53 -31.26
C PRO A 329 27.30 -60.65 -29.71
N SER A 330 26.42 -61.49 -29.13
CA SER A 330 26.59 -62.42 -27.97
C SER A 330 27.15 -61.87 -26.63
N THR A 331 26.56 -62.09 -25.45
CA THR A 331 25.84 -63.27 -24.92
C THR A 331 25.19 -62.92 -23.57
N THR A 332 23.92 -63.34 -23.38
CA THR A 332 23.25 -63.93 -22.19
C THR A 332 23.61 -63.41 -20.77
N SER A 333 22.69 -63.10 -19.85
CA SER A 333 21.35 -63.65 -19.61
C SER A 333 20.58 -62.75 -18.60
N SER A 334 19.34 -62.31 -18.93
CA SER A 334 18.04 -62.66 -18.29
C SER A 334 17.81 -62.14 -16.85
N LEU A 335 16.68 -61.56 -16.44
CA LEU A 335 15.30 -61.91 -16.81
C LEU A 335 14.30 -60.78 -16.40
N VAL A 336 13.51 -60.32 -17.39
CA VAL A 336 12.06 -60.01 -17.42
C VAL A 336 11.45 -59.01 -16.42
N MET A 337 10.99 -57.88 -16.99
CA MET A 337 9.83 -57.10 -16.53
C MET A 337 8.81 -57.12 -17.68
N THR A 338 7.71 -57.84 -17.51
CA THR A 338 6.60 -57.90 -18.47
C THR A 338 5.70 -56.68 -18.33
N THR A 339 5.58 -55.97 -19.43
CA THR A 339 4.58 -54.96 -19.76
C THR A 339 3.16 -55.52 -19.76
N LEU A 340 2.17 -54.69 -19.42
CA LEU A 340 0.84 -54.81 -20.03
C LEU A 340 0.33 -53.45 -20.49
N SER A 341 -0.22 -53.51 -21.69
CA SER A 341 -0.67 -52.48 -22.60
C SER A 341 -2.01 -51.86 -22.22
N SER A 342 -2.18 -50.64 -22.72
CA SER A 342 -3.43 -49.94 -22.99
C SER A 342 -4.55 -50.85 -23.52
N THR A 343 -5.73 -50.76 -22.93
CA THR A 343 -6.99 -51.07 -23.61
C THR A 343 -8.03 -49.98 -23.32
N THR A 344 -8.79 -49.71 -24.36
CA THR A 344 -9.81 -48.70 -24.63
C THR A 344 -11.01 -48.70 -23.69
N MET A 345 -11.67 -47.53 -23.63
CA MET A 345 -13.02 -47.32 -23.09
C MET A 345 -14.03 -48.30 -23.69
N ASN A 346 -14.92 -48.82 -22.83
CA ASN A 346 -16.29 -49.14 -23.16
C ASN A 346 -17.20 -48.65 -22.03
N ILE A 347 -18.12 -47.75 -22.39
CA ILE A 347 -19.24 -47.32 -21.56
C ILE A 347 -20.39 -48.28 -21.82
N HIS A 348 -20.92 -48.91 -20.77
CA HIS A 348 -22.33 -49.28 -20.74
C HIS A 348 -22.89 -49.12 -19.32
N ASN A 349 -23.95 -48.31 -19.24
CA ASN A 349 -24.80 -48.12 -18.07
C ASN A 349 -25.48 -49.42 -17.65
N ASN A 350 -25.65 -49.63 -16.34
CA ASN A 350 -26.93 -50.08 -15.80
C ASN A 350 -27.05 -49.77 -14.30
N ASP A 351 -28.28 -49.44 -13.93
CA ASP A 351 -28.78 -48.89 -12.68
C ASP A 351 -28.78 -49.86 -11.48
N ASN A 352 -29.01 -49.25 -10.30
CA ASN A 352 -29.47 -49.80 -9.01
C ASN A 352 -28.44 -50.57 -8.17
N ASP A 353 -28.00 -50.00 -7.03
CA ASP A 353 -28.67 -50.23 -5.74
C ASP A 353 -27.93 -49.53 -4.57
N GLU A 354 -28.66 -49.30 -3.49
CA GLU A 354 -28.29 -48.55 -2.30
C GLU A 354 -27.21 -49.21 -1.41
N SER A 355 -26.61 -48.35 -0.56
CA SER A 355 -25.93 -48.65 0.72
C SER A 355 -24.46 -49.09 0.70
N PHE A 356 -23.56 -48.20 1.18
CA PHE A 356 -22.27 -48.64 1.73
C PHE A 356 -21.89 -47.85 2.99
N ARG A 357 -21.93 -48.57 4.12
CA ARG A 357 -21.29 -48.25 5.40
C ARG A 357 -19.77 -48.30 5.24
N PHE A 358 -19.06 -47.27 5.73
CA PHE A 358 -17.61 -47.31 5.87
C PHE A 358 -17.21 -47.97 7.20
N HIS A 359 -16.69 -49.20 7.12
CA HIS A 359 -15.82 -49.78 8.15
C HIS A 359 -14.35 -49.58 7.74
N LEU A 360 -13.66 -48.65 8.39
CA LEU A 360 -12.21 -48.52 8.29
C LEU A 360 -11.55 -49.54 9.21
N THR A 361 -10.97 -50.59 8.62
CA THR A 361 -10.01 -51.47 9.29
C THR A 361 -8.59 -50.96 9.07
N LYS A 362 -7.86 -50.78 10.17
CA LYS A 362 -6.42 -50.49 10.20
C LYS A 362 -5.63 -51.62 9.53
N ARG A 363 -4.76 -51.31 8.58
CA ARG A 363 -3.56 -52.10 8.31
C ARG A 363 -2.33 -51.21 8.13
N ASN A 364 -1.32 -51.53 8.94
CA ASN A 364 0.01 -50.95 9.01
C ASN A 364 0.80 -51.20 7.72
N PHE A 365 1.58 -50.22 7.28
CA PHE A 365 2.71 -50.42 6.37
C PHE A 365 4.02 -50.04 7.08
N PRO A 366 5.10 -50.85 6.94
CA PRO A 366 6.35 -50.68 7.69
C PRO A 366 7.29 -49.65 7.05
N MET A 367 8.06 -48.97 7.92
CA MET A 367 9.19 -48.09 7.59
C MET A 367 10.41 -48.88 7.09
N PRO A 368 11.29 -48.29 6.27
CA PRO A 368 12.51 -48.95 5.79
C PRO A 368 13.61 -48.97 6.88
N THR A 369 14.20 -50.14 7.06
CA THR A 369 15.33 -50.42 7.94
C THR A 369 16.65 -50.08 7.24
N VAL A 370 17.48 -49.23 7.85
CA VAL A 370 18.88 -49.00 7.44
C VAL A 370 19.74 -50.02 8.17
N VAL A 371 20.40 -50.91 7.42
CA VAL A 371 21.41 -51.86 7.91
C VAL A 371 22.79 -51.30 7.60
N LEU A 372 23.63 -51.14 8.62
CA LEU A 372 25.05 -50.79 8.49
C LEU A 372 25.88 -52.06 8.75
N ASP A 373 26.72 -52.43 7.79
CA ASP A 373 27.69 -53.53 7.93
C ASP A 373 29.06 -53.03 8.45
N PRO A 374 29.86 -53.90 9.11
CA PRO A 374 30.96 -53.51 9.99
C PRO A 374 32.34 -53.48 9.29
N PRO A 375 33.35 -52.78 9.85
CA PRO A 375 34.73 -52.92 9.40
C PRO A 375 35.50 -54.00 10.19
N SER A 376 36.32 -54.74 9.45
CA SER A 376 37.21 -55.83 9.85
C SER A 376 38.40 -55.39 10.74
N LYS A 377 38.79 -56.26 11.68
CA LYS A 377 39.96 -56.16 12.58
C LYS A 377 41.27 -56.67 11.94
N ASN A 378 42.40 -56.07 12.39
CA ASN A 378 43.72 -56.66 12.78
C ASN A 378 44.87 -55.72 12.34
N LYS A 379 45.98 -55.50 13.05
CA LYS A 379 46.56 -56.04 14.32
C LYS A 379 47.81 -55.21 14.71
N THR A 380 48.29 -55.43 15.95
CA THR A 380 49.65 -55.19 16.54
C THR A 380 50.00 -53.74 16.97
N ALA A 381 50.62 -53.43 18.13
CA ALA A 381 51.35 -54.21 19.15
C ALA A 381 51.38 -53.49 20.53
N GLU A 382 51.46 -54.30 21.60
CA GLU A 382 52.19 -54.19 22.89
C GLU A 382 52.75 -52.84 23.42
N ASN A 383 52.46 -52.43 24.67
CA ASN A 383 53.17 -52.82 25.91
C ASN A 383 52.89 -51.89 27.14
N GLN A 384 52.64 -52.54 28.28
CA GLN A 384 53.05 -52.25 29.68
C GLN A 384 52.88 -50.89 30.40
N ALA A 385 52.08 -50.98 31.48
CA ALA A 385 52.39 -50.69 32.90
C ALA A 385 52.35 -49.26 33.49
N SER A 386 51.51 -49.17 34.54
CA SER A 386 51.72 -48.57 35.87
C SER A 386 51.23 -47.14 36.21
N SER A 387 50.50 -47.10 37.34
CA SER A 387 50.45 -46.09 38.40
C SER A 387 49.46 -44.90 38.34
N SER A 388 48.70 -44.84 39.45
CA SER A 388 48.28 -43.67 40.26
C SER A 388 47.24 -42.66 39.75
N SER A 389 46.13 -42.68 40.51
CA SER A 389 45.44 -41.54 41.14
C SER A 389 44.66 -40.51 40.31
N SER A 390 43.42 -40.36 40.78
CA SER A 390 42.61 -39.14 40.94
C SER A 390 41.64 -38.72 39.84
N SER A 391 40.38 -38.64 40.30
CA SER A 391 39.31 -37.68 40.01
C SER A 391 38.48 -37.81 38.73
N GLY A 392 37.16 -37.85 38.93
CA GLY A 392 36.20 -37.13 38.10
C GLY A 392 35.09 -37.98 37.51
N ASP A 393 33.93 -37.96 38.16
CA ASP A 393 32.61 -38.36 37.66
C ASP A 393 32.35 -37.93 36.20
N ASN A 394 31.71 -38.82 35.42
CA ASN A 394 30.94 -38.48 34.22
C ASN A 394 29.97 -39.65 33.90
N ASN A 395 28.79 -39.61 34.52
CA ASN A 395 27.59 -40.32 34.06
C ASN A 395 26.49 -39.27 33.88
N GLU A 396 26.58 -38.44 32.83
CA GLU A 396 25.55 -37.44 32.49
C GLU A 396 24.93 -37.61 31.09
N ASP A 397 25.36 -38.59 30.28
CA ASP A 397 24.96 -38.65 28.88
C ASP A 397 23.81 -39.63 28.54
N GLU A 398 23.37 -40.51 29.45
CA GLU A 398 22.25 -41.44 29.16
C GLU A 398 20.88 -40.98 29.71
N ASP A 399 20.84 -40.15 30.76
CA ASP A 399 19.58 -39.60 31.29
C ASP A 399 19.07 -38.36 30.53
N GLN A 400 19.96 -37.67 29.80
CA GLN A 400 19.61 -36.49 29.01
C GLN A 400 18.80 -36.85 27.75
N TYR A 401 19.04 -38.01 27.14
CA TYR A 401 18.35 -38.45 25.93
C TYR A 401 16.92 -38.92 26.21
N CYS A 402 16.67 -39.61 27.32
CA CYS A 402 15.31 -39.98 27.74
C CYS A 402 14.48 -38.76 28.15
N PHE A 403 15.10 -37.77 28.81
CA PHE A 403 14.43 -36.51 29.14
C PHE A 403 14.13 -35.68 27.88
N PHE A 404 15.04 -35.64 26.91
CA PHE A 404 14.82 -34.98 25.61
C PHE A 404 13.74 -35.64 24.78
N ILE A 405 13.66 -36.98 24.75
CA ILE A 405 12.61 -37.70 24.00
C ILE A 405 11.25 -37.53 24.69
N ILE A 406 11.17 -37.54 26.02
CA ILE A 406 9.91 -37.24 26.73
C ILE A 406 9.52 -35.77 26.57
N LEU A 407 10.49 -34.82 26.53
CA LEU A 407 10.22 -33.43 26.19
C LEU A 407 9.78 -33.26 24.75
N ILE A 408 10.39 -33.97 23.80
CA ILE A 408 10.03 -33.92 22.37
C ILE A 408 8.66 -34.57 22.17
N ILE A 409 8.34 -35.69 22.82
CA ILE A 409 7.01 -36.31 22.76
C ILE A 409 5.96 -35.44 23.49
N LYS A 410 6.31 -34.76 24.60
CA LYS A 410 5.44 -33.76 25.24
C LYS A 410 5.33 -32.45 24.44
N THR A 411 6.32 -32.11 23.60
CA THR A 411 6.32 -30.90 22.76
C THR A 411 5.62 -31.14 21.42
N ILE A 412 5.79 -32.33 20.83
CA ILE A 412 5.06 -32.81 19.64
C ILE A 412 3.59 -33.05 19.98
N ASN A 413 3.26 -33.55 21.18
CA ASN A 413 1.87 -33.66 21.64
C ASN A 413 1.29 -32.37 22.24
N LYS A 414 2.04 -31.25 22.26
CA LYS A 414 1.58 -29.94 22.78
C LYS A 414 1.80 -28.79 21.81
N MET A 415 2.07 -29.06 20.53
CA MET A 415 1.73 -28.14 19.46
C MET A 415 0.24 -28.29 19.17
N SER A 416 -0.58 -27.51 19.87
CA SER A 416 -1.97 -27.30 19.46
C SER A 416 -2.00 -27.03 17.95
N SER A 417 -2.83 -27.78 17.20
CA SER A 417 -3.06 -27.54 15.76
C SER A 417 -3.13 -26.04 15.48
N VAL A 418 -2.34 -25.55 14.52
CA VAL A 418 -2.37 -24.13 14.15
C VAL A 418 -3.79 -23.73 13.77
N ARG A 419 -4.30 -22.70 14.42
CA ARG A 419 -5.60 -22.07 14.18
C ARG A 419 -5.42 -20.57 14.17
N VAL A 420 -5.84 -19.94 13.08
CA VAL A 420 -5.78 -18.50 12.87
C VAL A 420 -7.13 -17.99 12.36
N ARG A 421 -7.34 -16.67 12.41
CA ARG A 421 -8.60 -16.08 11.98
C ARG A 421 -8.42 -14.76 11.25
N PHE A 422 -9.16 -14.61 10.17
CA PHE A 422 -9.45 -13.30 9.60
C PHE A 422 -10.71 -12.74 10.26
N ALA A 423 -10.58 -11.56 10.90
CA ALA A 423 -11.64 -10.95 11.68
C ALA A 423 -12.01 -9.54 11.17
N PRO A 424 -12.68 -9.41 10.02
CA PRO A 424 -13.07 -8.10 9.47
C PRO A 424 -14.37 -7.57 10.08
N SER A 425 -14.43 -6.24 10.25
CA SER A 425 -15.69 -5.52 10.49
C SER A 425 -16.41 -5.22 9.16
N PRO A 426 -17.73 -5.40 9.04
CA PRO A 426 -18.49 -5.13 7.80
C PRO A 426 -18.78 -3.63 7.60
N THR A 427 -17.75 -2.78 7.68
CA THR A 427 -17.85 -1.32 7.64
C THR A 427 -17.58 -0.74 6.25
N GLY A 428 -17.77 -1.55 5.22
CA GLY A 428 -17.54 -1.23 3.81
C GLY A 428 -16.82 -2.35 3.07
N HIS A 429 -16.59 -2.09 1.78
CA HIS A 429 -16.02 -3.08 0.86
C HIS A 429 -14.61 -3.54 1.22
N LEU A 430 -14.30 -4.80 0.89
CA LEU A 430 -12.97 -5.37 1.10
C LEU A 430 -11.96 -4.69 0.16
N HIS A 431 -10.85 -4.23 0.75
CA HIS A 431 -9.75 -3.58 0.04
C HIS A 431 -8.46 -4.42 0.15
N PHE A 432 -7.41 -4.03 -0.60
CA PHE A 432 -6.11 -4.74 -0.62
C PHE A 432 -5.56 -5.09 0.77
N GLY A 433 -5.54 -4.13 1.72
CA GLY A 433 -5.07 -4.40 3.09
C GLY A 433 -5.85 -5.49 3.84
N GLY A 434 -7.19 -5.52 3.68
CA GLY A 434 -8.03 -6.55 4.27
C GLY A 434 -7.79 -7.92 3.62
N LEU A 435 -7.76 -7.97 2.28
CA LEU A 435 -7.47 -9.20 1.54
C LEU A 435 -6.07 -9.74 1.85
N ARG A 436 -5.07 -8.86 2.01
CA ARG A 436 -3.70 -9.23 2.40
C ARG A 436 -3.64 -9.86 3.78
N THR A 437 -4.43 -9.35 4.73
CA THR A 437 -4.55 -9.96 6.07
C THR A 437 -5.18 -11.34 5.98
N ALA A 438 -6.24 -11.50 5.19
CA ALA A 438 -6.88 -12.81 4.94
C ALA A 438 -5.89 -13.80 4.31
N LEU A 439 -5.18 -13.38 3.25
CA LEU A 439 -4.20 -14.19 2.54
C LEU A 439 -3.08 -14.68 3.48
N TYR A 440 -2.47 -13.82 4.30
CA TYR A 440 -1.39 -14.27 5.16
C TYR A 440 -1.85 -15.17 6.30
N ASN A 441 -3.05 -14.96 6.84
CA ASN A 441 -3.65 -15.93 7.74
C ASN A 441 -3.85 -17.28 7.04
N TYR A 442 -4.34 -17.27 5.80
CA TYR A 442 -4.54 -18.49 5.01
C TYR A 442 -3.21 -19.21 4.71
N LEU A 443 -2.21 -18.52 4.18
CA LEU A 443 -0.88 -19.07 3.89
C LEU A 443 -0.21 -19.63 5.15
N PHE A 444 -0.31 -18.91 6.27
CA PHE A 444 0.22 -19.38 7.55
C PHE A 444 -0.51 -20.63 8.03
N ALA A 445 -1.85 -20.65 8.01
CA ALA A 445 -2.59 -21.85 8.39
C ALA A 445 -2.19 -23.05 7.52
N LYS A 446 -2.21 -22.91 6.19
CA LYS A 446 -2.00 -24.02 5.27
C LYS A 446 -0.54 -24.50 5.25
N SER A 447 0.45 -23.62 5.37
CA SER A 447 1.87 -24.01 5.48
C SER A 447 2.18 -24.83 6.73
N PHE A 448 1.39 -24.68 7.80
CA PHE A 448 1.51 -25.47 9.04
C PHE A 448 0.41 -26.53 9.19
N ASN A 449 -0.29 -26.89 8.11
CA ASN A 449 -1.40 -27.85 8.10
C ASN A 449 -2.48 -27.57 9.17
N GLY A 450 -2.73 -26.28 9.42
CA GLY A 450 -3.69 -25.74 10.38
C GLY A 450 -4.99 -25.28 9.74
N LYS A 451 -5.81 -24.59 10.54
CA LYS A 451 -7.12 -24.07 10.14
C LYS A 451 -7.14 -22.54 10.02
N PHE A 452 -7.76 -22.07 8.94
CA PHE A 452 -8.10 -20.68 8.67
C PHE A 452 -9.59 -20.44 8.95
N LEU A 453 -9.89 -19.52 9.88
CA LEU A 453 -11.25 -19.23 10.31
C LEU A 453 -11.66 -17.82 9.88
N LEU A 454 -12.98 -17.60 9.77
CA LEU A 454 -13.57 -16.29 9.52
C LEU A 454 -14.44 -15.87 10.71
N ARG A 455 -14.24 -14.65 11.21
CA ARG A 455 -15.11 -14.05 12.22
C ARG A 455 -15.57 -12.66 11.76
N ILE A 456 -16.87 -12.42 11.73
CA ILE A 456 -17.45 -11.12 11.34
C ILE A 456 -17.63 -10.27 12.59
N GLU A 457 -16.92 -9.13 12.63
CA GLU A 457 -16.92 -8.20 13.77
C GLU A 457 -17.95 -7.07 13.59
N ASP A 458 -19.22 -7.38 13.82
CA ASP A 458 -20.37 -6.52 13.57
C ASP A 458 -21.01 -5.94 14.85
N THR A 459 -20.21 -5.78 15.91
CA THR A 459 -20.64 -5.22 17.20
C THR A 459 -20.79 -3.69 17.21
N ASP A 460 -20.18 -3.02 16.24
CA ASP A 460 -20.32 -1.58 15.99
C ASP A 460 -21.43 -1.33 14.95
N ARG A 461 -22.68 -1.36 15.41
CA ARG A 461 -23.89 -1.35 14.57
C ARG A 461 -24.02 -0.11 13.69
N GLU A 462 -23.56 1.05 14.16
CA GLU A 462 -23.65 2.33 13.44
C GLU A 462 -22.76 2.37 12.20
N ARG A 463 -21.69 1.57 12.17
CA ARG A 463 -20.72 1.55 11.07
C ARG A 463 -20.97 0.48 10.04
N ILE A 464 -21.98 -0.36 10.23
CA ILE A 464 -22.28 -1.47 9.31
C ILE A 464 -22.77 -0.91 7.98
N VAL A 465 -22.18 -1.40 6.90
CA VAL A 465 -22.58 -1.06 5.53
C VAL A 465 -23.30 -2.27 4.93
N SER A 466 -24.55 -2.07 4.50
CA SER A 466 -25.38 -3.12 3.87
C SER A 466 -24.65 -3.80 2.70
N GLY A 467 -24.79 -5.12 2.58
CA GLY A 467 -24.16 -5.93 1.52
C GLY A 467 -22.66 -6.21 1.70
N SER A 468 -21.99 -5.58 2.68
CA SER A 468 -20.54 -5.74 2.85
C SER A 468 -20.13 -7.15 3.29
N LYS A 469 -20.99 -7.86 4.04
CA LYS A 469 -20.74 -9.22 4.51
C LYS A 469 -20.79 -10.22 3.36
N GLU A 470 -21.81 -10.11 2.52
CA GLU A 470 -22.05 -10.96 1.36
C GLU A 470 -20.95 -10.73 0.32
N GLN A 471 -20.58 -9.48 0.09
CA GLN A 471 -19.47 -9.12 -0.79
C GLN A 471 -18.15 -9.70 -0.29
N LEU A 472 -17.84 -9.56 1.00
CA LEU A 472 -16.65 -10.15 1.61
C LEU A 472 -16.59 -11.66 1.35
N GLN A 473 -17.67 -12.39 1.62
CA GLN A 473 -17.75 -13.83 1.40
C GLN A 473 -17.58 -14.20 -0.09
N SER A 474 -18.19 -13.42 -0.98
CA SER A 474 -18.05 -13.57 -2.43
C SER A 474 -16.59 -13.42 -2.89
N ILE A 475 -15.87 -12.42 -2.38
CA ILE A 475 -14.44 -12.19 -2.71
C ILE A 475 -13.55 -13.31 -2.15
N LEU A 476 -13.80 -13.78 -0.92
CA LEU A 476 -13.05 -14.90 -0.36
C LEU A 476 -13.27 -16.19 -1.16
N LYS A 477 -14.49 -16.43 -1.64
CA LYS A 477 -14.79 -17.55 -2.54
C LYS A 477 -14.06 -17.40 -3.89
N TRP A 478 -14.12 -16.21 -4.50
CA TRP A 478 -13.45 -15.92 -5.77
C TRP A 478 -11.92 -16.09 -5.69
N THR A 479 -11.31 -15.68 -4.59
CA THR A 479 -9.87 -15.84 -4.31
C THR A 479 -9.48 -17.21 -3.77
N ARG A 480 -10.44 -18.12 -3.57
CA ARG A 480 -10.26 -19.45 -2.94
C ARG A 480 -9.74 -19.41 -1.49
N LEU A 481 -9.83 -18.27 -0.82
CA LEU A 481 -9.50 -18.10 0.60
C LEU A 481 -10.70 -18.47 1.50
N GLN A 482 -11.21 -19.69 1.34
CA GLN A 482 -12.39 -20.15 2.07
C GLN A 482 -12.03 -20.53 3.52
N PRO A 483 -12.87 -20.17 4.51
CA PRO A 483 -12.67 -20.61 5.88
C PRO A 483 -12.94 -22.12 6.01
N ASP A 484 -12.17 -22.77 6.87
CA ASP A 484 -12.27 -24.21 7.15
C ASP A 484 -13.47 -24.58 8.05
N GLU A 485 -14.09 -23.58 8.69
CA GLU A 485 -15.25 -23.73 9.56
C GLU A 485 -16.26 -22.60 9.27
N SER A 486 -17.52 -22.79 9.68
CA SER A 486 -18.57 -21.79 9.50
C SER A 486 -18.19 -20.44 10.13
N PRO A 487 -18.44 -19.31 9.45
CA PRO A 487 -18.10 -18.00 9.99
C PRO A 487 -18.79 -17.71 11.31
N VAL A 488 -18.04 -17.17 12.28
CA VAL A 488 -18.56 -16.73 13.57
C VAL A 488 -19.04 -15.28 13.45
N ILE A 489 -20.24 -14.96 13.93
CA ILE A 489 -20.82 -13.60 13.89
C ILE A 489 -20.89 -13.04 15.30
N GLN A 490 -20.30 -11.87 15.56
CA GLN A 490 -20.15 -11.38 16.92
C GLN A 490 -21.45 -10.81 17.51
N SER A 491 -22.32 -10.23 16.70
CA SER A 491 -23.62 -9.72 17.15
C SER A 491 -24.55 -10.82 17.67
N GLU A 492 -24.38 -12.07 17.23
CA GLU A 492 -25.14 -13.24 17.68
C GLU A 492 -24.61 -13.82 19.02
N ARG A 493 -23.55 -13.23 19.58
CA ARG A 493 -22.79 -13.78 20.71
C ARG A 493 -22.78 -12.85 21.93
N VAL A 494 -23.62 -11.83 21.93
CA VAL A 494 -23.65 -10.79 22.98
C VAL A 494 -23.77 -11.39 24.38
N ASP A 495 -24.61 -12.41 24.56
CA ASP A 495 -24.80 -13.07 25.87
C ASP A 495 -23.58 -13.88 26.32
N ILE A 496 -22.80 -14.43 25.39
CA ILE A 496 -21.55 -15.12 25.69
C ILE A 496 -20.56 -14.13 26.31
N TYR A 497 -20.43 -12.93 25.74
CA TYR A 497 -19.50 -11.93 26.29
C TYR A 497 -19.92 -11.48 27.68
N ARG A 498 -21.23 -11.26 27.91
CA ARG A 498 -21.76 -10.92 29.23
C ARG A 498 -21.51 -12.03 30.24
N LYS A 499 -21.74 -13.30 29.86
CA LYS A 499 -21.48 -14.46 30.70
C LYS A 499 -20.03 -14.49 31.19
N TYR A 500 -19.06 -14.34 30.29
CA TYR A 500 -17.64 -14.33 30.65
C TYR A 500 -17.26 -13.09 31.46
N LEU A 501 -17.73 -11.91 31.08
CA LEU A 501 -17.49 -10.68 31.83
C LEU A 501 -17.99 -10.80 33.29
N ASN A 502 -19.13 -11.43 33.50
CA ASN A 502 -19.69 -11.66 34.83
C ASN A 502 -18.79 -12.53 35.73
N THR A 503 -17.92 -13.36 35.16
CA THR A 503 -16.96 -14.16 35.94
C THR A 503 -15.83 -13.33 36.56
N LEU A 504 -15.69 -12.06 36.17
CA LEU A 504 -14.67 -11.13 36.70
C LEU A 504 -15.23 -10.16 37.74
N PHE A 505 -16.55 -9.99 37.85
CA PHE A 505 -17.13 -9.14 38.90
C PHE A 505 -16.80 -9.71 40.28
N GLY A 506 -16.47 -8.82 41.22
CA GLY A 506 -16.09 -9.18 42.59
C GLY A 506 -14.68 -9.75 42.74
N LYS A 507 -13.96 -10.05 41.65
CA LYS A 507 -12.56 -10.48 41.71
C LYS A 507 -11.62 -9.28 41.79
N LEU A 508 -10.65 -9.39 42.68
CA LEU A 508 -9.59 -8.39 42.86
C LEU A 508 -8.32 -8.82 42.12
N ASN A 509 -7.62 -7.85 41.56
CA ASN A 509 -6.29 -8.01 40.98
C ASN A 509 -5.22 -8.03 42.08
N HIS A 510 -3.95 -8.15 41.71
CA HIS A 510 -2.82 -8.23 42.65
C HIS A 510 -2.60 -6.95 43.48
N GLN A 511 -3.15 -5.81 43.06
CA GLN A 511 -3.11 -4.55 43.81
C GLN A 511 -4.34 -4.38 44.73
N ASN A 512 -5.12 -5.44 44.93
CA ASN A 512 -6.38 -5.42 45.68
C ASN A 512 -7.44 -4.49 45.08
N GLU A 513 -7.35 -4.21 43.78
CA GLU A 513 -8.30 -3.40 43.00
C GLU A 513 -9.24 -4.32 42.20
N PRO A 514 -10.49 -3.94 41.91
CA PRO A 514 -11.40 -4.78 41.14
C PRO A 514 -10.86 -4.99 39.71
N HIS A 515 -10.93 -6.21 39.16
CA HIS A 515 -10.53 -6.48 37.77
C HIS A 515 -11.38 -5.68 36.76
N ILE A 516 -12.67 -5.58 37.03
CA ILE A 516 -13.63 -4.80 36.24
C ILE A 516 -14.59 -4.07 37.18
N TYR A 517 -15.13 -2.94 36.73
CA TYR A 517 -16.11 -2.17 37.51
C TYR A 517 -17.09 -1.43 36.61
N ARG A 518 -18.25 -1.08 37.17
CA ARG A 518 -19.27 -0.27 36.49
C ARG A 518 -18.90 1.21 36.58
N CYS A 519 -18.95 1.91 35.45
CA CYS A 519 -18.68 3.33 35.36
C CYS A 519 -19.93 4.07 34.88
N PHE A 520 -20.39 5.01 35.72
CA PHE A 520 -21.58 5.85 35.49
C PHE A 520 -21.20 7.30 35.11
N CYS A 521 -19.95 7.54 34.70
CA CYS A 521 -19.53 8.87 34.26
C CYS A 521 -20.27 9.29 32.98
N SER A 522 -20.87 10.48 32.99
CA SER A 522 -21.49 11.09 31.81
C SER A 522 -20.47 11.43 30.73
N VAL A 523 -20.95 11.55 29.49
CA VAL A 523 -20.13 11.93 28.33
C VAL A 523 -19.52 13.32 28.54
N ASP A 524 -20.31 14.28 29.02
CA ASP A 524 -19.86 15.66 29.28
C ASP A 524 -18.70 15.71 30.27
N ARG A 525 -18.78 14.91 31.35
CA ARG A 525 -17.68 14.79 32.30
C ARG A 525 -16.40 14.29 31.62
N LEU A 526 -16.51 13.27 30.76
CA LEU A 526 -15.35 12.71 30.06
C LEU A 526 -14.76 13.71 29.05
N ILE A 527 -15.58 14.58 28.46
CA ILE A 527 -15.13 15.69 27.62
C ILE A 527 -14.35 16.71 28.46
N LEU A 528 -14.88 17.13 29.61
CA LEU A 528 -14.18 18.03 30.55
C LEU A 528 -12.84 17.45 31.01
N LEU A 529 -12.80 16.16 31.36
CA LEU A 529 -11.56 15.47 31.73
C LEU A 529 -10.53 15.50 30.58
N ARG A 530 -10.95 15.31 29.32
CA ARG A 530 -10.05 15.45 28.15
C ARG A 530 -9.49 16.86 28.02
N HIS A 531 -10.33 17.88 28.18
CA HIS A 531 -9.89 19.27 28.15
C HIS A 531 -8.88 19.57 29.27
N GLU A 532 -9.11 19.05 30.47
CA GLU A 532 -8.21 19.22 31.59
C GLU A 532 -6.85 18.52 31.36
N CYS A 533 -6.85 17.26 30.90
CA CYS A 533 -5.61 16.56 30.52
C CYS A 533 -4.84 17.34 29.45
N LYS A 534 -5.54 17.84 28.42
CA LYS A 534 -4.94 18.67 27.36
C LYS A 534 -4.34 19.96 27.91
N ARG A 535 -5.05 20.65 28.83
CA ARG A 535 -4.55 21.86 29.52
C ARG A 535 -3.26 21.58 30.31
N ARG A 536 -3.17 20.40 30.93
CA ARG A 536 -1.99 19.95 31.69
C ARG A 536 -0.89 19.33 30.81
N SER A 537 -1.06 19.30 29.48
CA SER A 537 -0.15 18.62 28.54
C SER A 537 0.09 17.15 28.87
N GLN A 538 -0.94 16.47 29.41
CA GLN A 538 -0.92 15.05 29.72
C GLN A 538 -1.76 14.27 28.71
N PRO A 539 -1.37 13.02 28.37
CA PRO A 539 -2.22 12.15 27.56
C PRO A 539 -3.56 11.95 28.27
N TYR A 540 -4.65 11.90 27.50
CA TYR A 540 -5.95 11.63 28.07
C TYR A 540 -5.97 10.23 28.69
N ARG A 541 -6.35 10.18 29.96
CA ARG A 541 -6.50 8.94 30.72
C ARG A 541 -7.82 8.97 31.49
N TYR A 542 -8.56 7.86 31.51
CA TYR A 542 -9.66 7.75 32.46
C TYR A 542 -9.10 7.73 33.88
N ASP A 543 -9.69 8.55 34.75
CA ASP A 543 -9.17 8.86 36.08
C ASP A 543 -9.59 7.88 37.18
N GLY A 544 -10.31 6.81 36.83
CA GLY A 544 -10.71 5.79 37.80
C GLY A 544 -11.85 6.20 38.72
N ARG A 545 -12.55 7.33 38.50
CA ARG A 545 -13.55 7.88 39.44
C ARG A 545 -14.56 6.85 39.98
N CYS A 546 -15.03 5.94 39.13
CA CYS A 546 -16.05 4.96 39.50
C CYS A 546 -15.49 3.63 40.06
N LYS A 547 -14.16 3.50 40.22
CA LYS A 547 -13.50 2.24 40.58
C LYS A 547 -13.92 1.72 41.96
N HIS A 548 -14.13 2.61 42.91
CA HIS A 548 -14.43 2.28 44.31
C HIS A 548 -15.88 2.58 44.71
N LEU A 549 -16.82 2.61 43.76
CA LEU A 549 -18.24 2.76 44.10
C LEU A 549 -18.70 1.55 44.91
N THR A 550 -19.33 1.79 46.06
CA THR A 550 -19.93 0.74 46.89
C THR A 550 -21.09 0.06 46.17
N GLU A 551 -21.40 -1.20 46.51
CA GLU A 551 -22.55 -1.92 45.91
C GLU A 551 -23.87 -1.14 46.10
N LYS A 552 -24.05 -0.49 47.25
CA LYS A 552 -25.21 0.36 47.51
C LYS A 552 -25.32 1.51 46.50
N GLN A 553 -24.24 2.26 46.29
CA GLN A 553 -24.22 3.36 45.30
C GLN A 553 -24.44 2.87 43.87
N GLN A 554 -23.84 1.73 43.51
CA GLN A 554 -24.05 1.14 42.19
C GLN A 554 -25.52 0.75 41.99
N ASN A 555 -26.15 0.14 42.99
CA ASN A 555 -27.57 -0.24 42.94
C ASN A 555 -28.49 0.97 42.88
N GLU A 556 -28.21 2.03 43.63
CA GLU A 556 -28.95 3.30 43.56
C GLU A 556 -28.87 3.91 42.14
N TYR A 557 -27.68 3.96 41.53
CA TYR A 557 -27.51 4.47 40.17
C TYR A 557 -28.21 3.59 39.12
N LEU A 558 -28.22 2.27 39.29
CA LEU A 558 -28.95 1.35 38.42
C LEU A 558 -30.47 1.53 38.57
N GLN A 559 -30.98 1.71 39.78
CA GLN A 559 -32.40 1.97 40.04
C GLN A 559 -32.86 3.32 39.46
N GLN A 560 -31.98 4.32 39.45
CA GLN A 560 -32.21 5.61 38.79
C GLN A 560 -32.17 5.52 37.25
N GLY A 561 -31.83 4.36 36.68
CA GLY A 561 -31.75 4.17 35.23
C GLY A 561 -30.55 4.87 34.59
N LEU A 562 -29.50 5.20 35.36
CA LEU A 562 -28.32 5.87 34.81
C LEU A 562 -27.58 4.95 33.83
N PRO A 563 -27.24 5.43 32.62
CA PRO A 563 -26.47 4.66 31.66
C PRO A 563 -25.07 4.39 32.24
N HIS A 564 -24.56 3.19 32.02
CA HIS A 564 -23.25 2.80 32.51
C HIS A 564 -22.50 1.97 31.48
N VAL A 565 -21.17 1.94 31.64
CA VAL A 565 -20.27 1.06 30.89
C VAL A 565 -19.53 0.16 31.87
N ILE A 566 -18.92 -0.92 31.37
CA ILE A 566 -18.02 -1.75 32.16
C ILE A 566 -16.59 -1.48 31.71
N ARG A 567 -15.72 -1.11 32.65
CA ARG A 567 -14.31 -0.82 32.40
C ARG A 567 -13.41 -1.92 32.94
N PHE A 568 -12.27 -2.11 32.30
CA PHE A 568 -11.18 -2.92 32.80
C PHE A 568 -10.25 -2.06 33.65
N SER A 569 -9.99 -2.50 34.88
CA SER A 569 -9.04 -1.83 35.78
C SER A 569 -7.62 -2.23 35.41
N LEU A 570 -6.86 -1.30 34.86
CA LEU A 570 -5.47 -1.54 34.52
C LEU A 570 -4.59 -1.45 35.77
N PRO A 571 -3.62 -2.36 35.94
CA PRO A 571 -2.61 -2.21 36.97
C PRO A 571 -1.79 -0.94 36.78
N THR A 572 -1.49 -0.26 37.89
CA THR A 572 -0.73 1.00 37.90
C THR A 572 0.77 0.79 38.11
N ASP A 573 1.17 -0.41 38.53
CA ASP A 573 2.54 -0.81 38.79
C ASP A 573 3.21 -1.48 37.57
N ASN A 574 4.41 -2.02 37.79
CA ASN A 574 5.18 -2.71 36.76
C ASN A 574 4.49 -3.99 36.24
N GLN A 575 3.50 -4.56 36.93
CA GLN A 575 2.75 -5.71 36.39
C GLN A 575 1.78 -5.29 35.26
N GLY A 576 1.51 -3.98 35.12
CA GLY A 576 0.80 -3.42 33.96
C GLY A 576 1.63 -3.48 32.67
N ILE A 577 2.96 -3.52 32.76
CA ILE A 577 3.86 -3.66 31.61
C ILE A 577 3.69 -5.06 31.01
N GLN A 578 3.31 -5.11 29.73
CA GLN A 578 3.26 -6.37 28.99
C GLN A 578 4.44 -6.47 28.04
N ILE A 579 5.14 -7.59 28.16
CA ILE A 579 6.23 -7.98 27.29
C ILE A 579 5.77 -9.19 26.47
N TYR A 580 5.96 -9.14 25.16
CA TYR A 580 5.70 -10.27 24.27
C TYR A 580 6.62 -10.24 23.05
N GLU A 581 6.85 -11.41 22.46
CA GLU A 581 7.56 -11.56 21.20
C GLU A 581 6.55 -11.58 20.04
N ASP A 582 6.63 -10.58 19.17
CA ASP A 582 5.87 -10.52 17.93
C ASP A 582 6.56 -11.32 16.82
N LEU A 583 5.80 -12.13 16.08
CA LEU A 583 6.34 -12.97 15.00
C LEU A 583 7.00 -12.20 13.85
N VAL A 584 6.69 -10.91 13.67
CA VAL A 584 7.20 -10.08 12.57
C VAL A 584 8.19 -9.03 13.11
N TYR A 585 7.79 -8.31 14.15
CA TYR A 585 8.55 -7.18 14.68
C TYR A 585 9.49 -7.53 15.84
N GLY A 586 9.37 -8.72 16.43
CA GLY A 586 10.21 -9.20 17.54
C GLY A 586 9.75 -8.65 18.89
N HIS A 587 10.71 -8.33 19.76
CA HIS A 587 10.44 -7.93 21.13
C HIS A 587 9.61 -6.64 21.25
N HIS A 588 8.54 -6.69 22.05
CA HIS A 588 7.72 -5.53 22.38
C HIS A 588 7.45 -5.41 23.87
N GLU A 589 7.54 -4.19 24.37
CA GLU A 589 7.20 -3.80 25.74
C GLU A 589 6.24 -2.60 25.70
N HIS A 590 5.10 -2.70 26.38
CA HIS A 590 4.12 -1.61 26.44
C HIS A 590 3.29 -1.64 27.73
N ASN A 591 3.11 -0.48 28.36
CA ASN A 591 2.20 -0.28 29.49
C ASN A 591 0.95 0.53 29.06
N PRO A 592 -0.22 -0.11 28.89
CA PRO A 592 -1.44 0.57 28.44
C PRO A 592 -2.00 1.57 29.46
N TYR A 593 -1.62 1.48 30.75
CA TYR A 593 -2.10 2.41 31.77
C TYR A 593 -1.53 3.83 31.57
N VAL A 594 -0.30 3.93 31.08
CA VAL A 594 0.37 5.22 30.86
C VAL A 594 -0.23 5.97 29.67
N THR A 595 -0.76 5.24 28.68
CA THR A 595 -1.23 5.83 27.42
C THR A 595 -2.73 6.13 27.41
N GLU A 596 -3.57 5.31 28.06
CA GLU A 596 -5.03 5.36 27.88
C GLU A 596 -5.86 5.20 29.17
N GLY A 597 -5.32 4.50 30.18
CA GLY A 597 -6.04 4.20 31.43
C GLY A 597 -7.16 3.18 31.24
N ASP A 598 -8.01 3.06 32.26
CA ASP A 598 -9.02 2.00 32.35
C ASP A 598 -10.01 2.07 31.16
N PHE A 599 -9.88 1.12 30.24
CA PHE A 599 -10.60 1.11 28.96
C PHE A 599 -11.94 0.37 29.06
N ILE A 600 -12.84 0.66 28.12
CA ILE A 600 -14.21 0.10 28.13
C ILE A 600 -14.22 -1.31 27.52
N LEU A 601 -14.89 -2.25 28.20
CA LEU A 601 -15.14 -3.62 27.75
C LEU A 601 -16.56 -3.83 27.24
N LEU A 602 -17.54 -3.21 27.91
CA LEU A 602 -18.96 -3.26 27.52
C LEU A 602 -19.51 -1.84 27.45
N LYS A 603 -20.14 -1.51 26.32
CA LYS A 603 -20.80 -0.22 26.08
C LYS A 603 -22.15 -0.15 26.82
N SER A 604 -22.72 1.04 26.91
CA SER A 604 -24.03 1.28 27.54
C SER A 604 -25.21 0.70 26.78
N ASP A 605 -25.05 0.47 25.47
CA ASP A 605 -26.00 -0.26 24.61
C ASP A 605 -25.98 -1.78 24.84
N GLY A 606 -25.12 -2.27 25.74
CA GLY A 606 -24.98 -3.67 26.09
C GLY A 606 -24.17 -4.51 25.09
N TYR A 607 -23.57 -3.91 24.06
CA TYR A 607 -22.64 -4.57 23.13
C TYR A 607 -21.19 -4.51 23.65
N PRO A 608 -20.37 -5.54 23.40
CA PRO A 608 -18.96 -5.54 23.75
C PRO A 608 -18.16 -4.55 22.89
N THR A 609 -17.06 -4.06 23.44
CA THR A 609 -16.03 -3.39 22.63
C THR A 609 -15.20 -4.42 21.87
N TYR A 610 -14.47 -3.95 20.86
CA TYR A 610 -13.50 -4.75 20.10
C TYR A 610 -12.57 -5.57 21.00
N HIS A 611 -12.07 -4.98 22.09
CA HIS A 611 -11.12 -5.63 22.98
C HIS A 611 -11.70 -6.85 23.71
N LEU A 612 -12.91 -6.72 24.27
CA LEU A 612 -13.56 -7.82 25.00
C LEU A 612 -13.95 -8.96 24.05
N ALA A 613 -14.63 -8.62 22.95
CA ALA A 613 -15.14 -9.61 22.01
C ALA A 613 -14.01 -10.43 21.36
N ASN A 614 -12.90 -9.78 20.97
CA ASN A 614 -11.76 -10.48 20.37
C ASN A 614 -11.12 -11.48 21.32
N VAL A 615 -10.84 -11.13 22.57
CA VAL A 615 -10.17 -12.03 23.52
C VAL A 615 -11.02 -13.25 23.82
N ILE A 616 -12.33 -13.04 24.06
CA ILE A 616 -13.27 -14.12 24.34
C ILE A 616 -13.41 -15.03 23.13
N ASP A 617 -13.64 -14.49 21.93
CA ASP A 617 -13.78 -15.33 20.74
C ASP A 617 -12.48 -15.99 20.33
N ASP A 618 -11.34 -15.33 20.46
CA ASP A 618 -10.04 -15.94 20.17
C ASP A 618 -9.78 -17.13 21.12
N HIS A 619 -10.16 -17.01 22.40
CA HIS A 619 -10.14 -18.14 23.35
C HIS A 619 -11.11 -19.26 22.94
N LEU A 620 -12.38 -18.95 22.71
CA LEU A 620 -13.42 -19.95 22.40
C LEU A 620 -13.21 -20.65 21.05
N MET A 621 -12.63 -19.96 20.08
CA MET A 621 -12.28 -20.52 18.77
C MET A 621 -10.95 -21.28 18.80
N ASN A 622 -10.30 -21.37 19.96
CA ASN A 622 -8.97 -21.96 20.16
C ASN A 622 -7.93 -21.37 19.19
N ILE A 623 -7.92 -20.05 19.04
CA ILE A 623 -6.94 -19.37 18.18
C ILE A 623 -5.55 -19.54 18.79
N SER A 624 -4.63 -20.05 17.98
CA SER A 624 -3.23 -20.22 18.34
C SER A 624 -2.37 -19.01 17.98
N HIS A 625 -2.69 -18.36 16.85
CA HIS A 625 -1.94 -17.22 16.33
C HIS A 625 -2.88 -16.13 15.82
N VAL A 626 -2.58 -14.89 16.18
CA VAL A 626 -3.31 -13.70 15.74
C VAL A 626 -2.42 -12.89 14.79
N LEU A 627 -2.67 -13.03 13.49
CA LEU A 627 -2.01 -12.23 12.45
C LEU A 627 -2.94 -11.08 12.03
N ARG A 628 -2.55 -9.85 12.34
CA ARG A 628 -3.35 -8.63 12.08
C ARG A 628 -2.48 -7.43 11.76
N GLY A 629 -3.06 -6.35 11.24
CA GLY A 629 -2.30 -5.14 10.89
C GLY A 629 -1.59 -4.48 12.10
N HIS A 630 -0.44 -3.86 11.84
CA HIS A 630 0.42 -3.19 12.82
C HIS A 630 -0.27 -2.07 13.61
N GLU A 631 -1.37 -1.48 13.12
CA GLU A 631 -2.13 -0.49 13.89
C GLU A 631 -2.69 -1.03 15.21
N TRP A 632 -2.80 -2.35 15.36
CA TRP A 632 -3.32 -3.00 16.57
C TRP A 632 -2.24 -3.40 17.58
N GLN A 633 -0.96 -3.14 17.28
CA GLN A 633 0.17 -3.56 18.11
C GLN A 633 0.10 -2.99 19.54
N THR A 634 -0.27 -1.73 19.68
CA THR A 634 -0.45 -1.06 20.99
C THR A 634 -1.62 -1.63 21.80
N SER A 635 -2.61 -2.20 21.12
CA SER A 635 -3.77 -2.84 21.75
C SER A 635 -3.48 -4.27 22.24
N THR A 636 -2.39 -4.90 21.78
CA THR A 636 -2.02 -6.27 22.18
C THR A 636 -1.77 -6.37 23.68
N SER A 637 -1.13 -5.38 24.31
CA SER A 637 -0.91 -5.39 25.77
C SER A 637 -2.24 -5.42 26.55
N LYS A 638 -3.29 -4.73 26.06
CA LYS A 638 -4.62 -4.79 26.66
C LYS A 638 -5.23 -6.19 26.55
N HIS A 639 -5.03 -6.86 25.41
CA HIS A 639 -5.51 -8.22 25.19
C HIS A 639 -4.80 -9.22 26.10
N LEU A 640 -3.47 -9.11 26.25
CA LEU A 640 -2.69 -9.96 27.16
C LEU A 640 -3.13 -9.80 28.62
N LEU A 641 -3.42 -8.57 29.07
CA LEU A 641 -3.96 -8.32 30.40
C LEU A 641 -5.35 -8.95 30.60
N LEU A 642 -6.20 -8.93 29.58
CA LEU A 642 -7.50 -9.61 29.63
C LEU A 642 -7.34 -11.14 29.71
N TYR A 643 -6.44 -11.73 28.91
CA TYR A 643 -6.12 -13.16 29.03
C TYR A 643 -5.65 -13.52 30.45
N LYS A 644 -4.77 -12.70 31.04
CA LYS A 644 -4.33 -12.87 32.43
C LYS A 644 -5.49 -12.78 33.43
N ALA A 645 -6.39 -11.79 33.27
CA ALA A 645 -7.54 -11.63 34.15
C ALA A 645 -8.51 -12.82 34.09
N PHE A 646 -8.69 -13.42 32.91
CA PHE A 646 -9.48 -14.65 32.75
C PHE A 646 -8.72 -15.93 33.13
N ASN A 647 -7.43 -15.83 33.48
CA ASN A 647 -6.54 -16.97 33.67
C ASN A 647 -6.49 -17.91 32.45
N TRP A 648 -6.41 -17.31 31.26
CA TRP A 648 -6.34 -18.01 29.97
C TRP A 648 -4.96 -17.86 29.33
N GLN A 649 -4.58 -18.87 28.54
CA GLN A 649 -3.39 -18.78 27.70
C GLN A 649 -3.68 -17.87 26.49
N SER A 650 -2.81 -16.88 26.27
CA SER A 650 -2.90 -16.00 25.10
C SER A 650 -2.36 -16.67 23.83
N PRO A 651 -2.91 -16.33 22.65
CA PRO A 651 -2.30 -16.70 21.37
C PRO A 651 -0.96 -15.99 21.17
N ILE A 652 -0.20 -16.48 20.19
CA ILE A 652 0.99 -15.80 19.69
C ILE A 652 0.57 -14.71 18.71
N TYR A 653 1.15 -13.51 18.81
CA TYR A 653 0.81 -12.38 17.95
C TYR A 653 1.84 -12.17 16.83
N GLY A 654 1.37 -11.78 15.65
CA GLY A 654 2.21 -11.31 14.56
C GLY A 654 1.57 -10.12 13.86
N HIS A 655 2.26 -8.99 13.86
CA HIS A 655 1.73 -7.75 13.27
C HIS A 655 2.21 -7.57 11.83
N LEU A 656 1.26 -7.48 10.90
CA LEU A 656 1.52 -7.30 9.47
C LEU A 656 1.79 -5.81 9.17
N PRO A 657 2.86 -5.46 8.44
CA PRO A 657 3.13 -4.08 8.05
C PRO A 657 1.97 -3.48 7.25
N LEU A 658 1.71 -2.19 7.43
CA LEU A 658 0.64 -1.50 6.70
C LEU A 658 0.97 -1.32 5.21
N LEU A 659 -0.08 -1.37 4.37
CA LEU A 659 0.01 -0.93 2.98
C LEU A 659 -0.08 0.60 2.91
N GLU A 660 0.86 1.20 2.20
CA GLU A 660 0.95 2.64 1.96
C GLU A 660 0.73 2.92 0.48
N ARG A 661 0.00 4.00 0.17
CA ARG A 661 -0.16 4.46 -1.21
C ARG A 661 1.14 5.08 -1.71
N GLU A 662 1.72 5.92 -0.85
CA GLU A 662 2.97 6.64 -1.01
C GLU A 662 3.63 6.69 0.38
N ARG A 663 4.97 6.86 0.45
CA ARG A 663 5.71 6.79 1.72
C ARG A 663 5.06 7.65 2.82
N GLY A 664 4.65 7.01 3.91
CA GLY A 664 4.05 7.65 5.08
C GLY A 664 2.55 7.97 4.96
N ARG A 665 1.89 7.69 3.82
CA ARG A 665 0.44 7.80 3.65
C ARG A 665 -0.19 6.42 3.57
N LYS A 666 -0.89 6.02 4.65
CA LYS A 666 -1.69 4.79 4.70
C LYS A 666 -2.71 4.76 3.56
N LEU A 667 -2.90 3.60 2.96
CA LEU A 667 -3.97 3.35 2.00
C LEU A 667 -5.34 3.56 2.69
N SER A 668 -6.19 4.45 2.17
CA SER A 668 -7.41 4.87 2.87
C SER A 668 -8.67 4.75 2.01
N LYS A 669 -9.83 4.54 2.66
CA LYS A 669 -11.15 4.54 1.99
C LYS A 669 -11.52 5.89 1.35
N ARG A 670 -10.79 6.98 1.65
CA ARG A 670 -11.00 8.32 1.06
C ARG A 670 -10.37 8.48 -0.32
N ASP A 671 -9.61 7.48 -0.77
CA ASP A 671 -9.00 7.47 -2.10
C ASP A 671 -10.00 7.03 -3.20
N LYS A 672 -11.31 7.00 -2.93
CA LYS A 672 -12.37 6.42 -3.79
C LYS A 672 -12.80 7.26 -4.99
N GLU A 673 -12.96 8.57 -4.84
CA GLU A 673 -13.78 9.35 -5.78
C GLU A 673 -13.04 9.94 -6.98
N ASN A 674 -11.70 9.85 -7.03
CA ASN A 674 -10.89 10.36 -8.16
C ASN A 674 -9.57 9.59 -8.37
N ALA A 675 -9.44 8.36 -7.87
CA ALA A 675 -8.19 7.61 -8.01
C ALA A 675 -8.10 6.90 -9.36
N ILE A 676 -7.01 7.17 -10.08
CA ILE A 676 -6.56 6.43 -11.27
C ILE A 676 -6.41 4.92 -10.99
N ASN A 677 -6.35 4.50 -9.72
CA ASN A 677 -6.34 3.10 -9.28
C ASN A 677 -7.11 2.93 -7.96
N PRO A 678 -8.36 2.45 -7.99
CA PRO A 678 -9.15 2.09 -6.80
C PRO A 678 -8.49 1.00 -5.95
N ILE A 679 -8.92 0.83 -4.70
CA ILE A 679 -8.31 -0.15 -3.77
C ILE A 679 -9.25 -1.30 -3.40
N GLU A 680 -10.51 -1.18 -3.81
CA GLU A 680 -11.57 -2.16 -3.68
C GLU A 680 -11.29 -3.35 -4.59
N ILE A 681 -11.42 -4.55 -4.04
CA ILE A 681 -11.12 -5.78 -4.81
C ILE A 681 -12.13 -6.02 -5.92
N ASP A 682 -13.40 -5.64 -5.71
CA ASP A 682 -14.47 -5.83 -6.69
C ASP A 682 -14.21 -5.08 -8.00
N TYR A 683 -13.61 -3.89 -7.94
CA TYR A 683 -13.20 -3.16 -9.14
C TYR A 683 -12.31 -4.02 -10.04
N TYR A 684 -11.30 -4.68 -9.47
CA TYR A 684 -10.38 -5.52 -10.23
C TYR A 684 -11.04 -6.80 -10.74
N ARG A 685 -11.92 -7.40 -9.93
CA ARG A 685 -12.69 -8.57 -10.34
C ARG A 685 -13.58 -8.25 -11.54
N GLU A 686 -14.31 -7.13 -11.50
CA GLU A 686 -15.20 -6.68 -12.58
C GLU A 686 -14.42 -6.29 -13.84
N LYS A 687 -13.19 -5.79 -13.69
CA LYS A 687 -12.28 -5.52 -14.81
C LYS A 687 -11.65 -6.77 -15.43
N GLY A 688 -11.86 -7.96 -14.87
CA GLY A 688 -11.33 -9.22 -15.42
C GLY A 688 -9.90 -9.57 -14.95
N TYR A 689 -9.44 -9.01 -13.84
CA TYR A 689 -8.18 -9.47 -13.24
C TYR A 689 -8.32 -10.89 -12.69
N TYR A 690 -7.26 -11.70 -12.78
CA TYR A 690 -7.26 -13.04 -12.19
C TYR A 690 -7.11 -12.99 -10.66
N PRO A 691 -7.78 -13.88 -9.91
CA PRO A 691 -7.67 -13.89 -8.45
C PRO A 691 -6.21 -14.08 -8.00
N ASN A 692 -5.49 -15.03 -8.59
CA ASN A 692 -4.08 -15.25 -8.27
C ASN A 692 -3.18 -14.06 -8.66
N ALA A 693 -3.55 -13.26 -9.67
CA ALA A 693 -2.80 -12.05 -9.99
C ALA A 693 -2.92 -11.01 -8.88
N ILE A 694 -4.10 -10.87 -8.29
CA ILE A 694 -4.33 -10.02 -7.12
C ILE A 694 -3.58 -10.55 -5.89
N LEU A 695 -3.65 -11.86 -5.64
CA LEU A 695 -2.95 -12.47 -4.49
C LEU A 695 -1.42 -12.34 -4.60
N ASN A 696 -0.86 -12.52 -5.79
CA ASN A 696 0.57 -12.32 -6.02
C ASN A 696 0.94 -10.85 -5.87
N PHE A 697 0.12 -9.94 -6.40
CA PHE A 697 0.36 -8.51 -6.29
C PHE A 697 0.42 -8.03 -4.82
N ILE A 698 -0.54 -8.44 -3.98
CA ILE A 698 -0.60 -7.97 -2.58
C ILE A 698 0.54 -8.51 -1.70
N THR A 699 1.16 -9.63 -2.06
CA THR A 699 2.37 -10.12 -1.37
C THR A 699 3.63 -9.38 -1.82
N LEU A 700 3.69 -8.98 -3.09
CA LEU A 700 4.75 -8.10 -3.62
C LEU A 700 4.67 -6.67 -3.07
N CYS A 701 3.49 -6.23 -2.64
CA CYS A 701 3.30 -5.01 -1.86
C CYS A 701 3.84 -5.24 -0.44
N GLY A 702 5.15 -5.06 -0.27
CA GLY A 702 5.80 -5.10 1.04
C GLY A 702 6.80 -6.22 1.26
N GLY A 703 7.07 -7.06 0.25
CA GLY A 703 8.15 -8.05 0.28
C GLY A 703 8.16 -8.89 1.55
N GLY A 704 7.08 -9.62 1.82
CA GLY A 704 6.99 -10.44 3.03
C GLY A 704 6.55 -11.86 2.73
N GLY A 705 7.15 -12.83 3.42
CA GLY A 705 6.78 -14.23 3.32
C GLY A 705 7.43 -15.01 2.18
N PHE A 706 8.19 -14.35 1.29
CA PHE A 706 8.78 -14.95 0.09
C PHE A 706 10.18 -14.37 -0.17
N LYS A 707 11.02 -15.11 -0.91
CA LYS A 707 12.45 -14.80 -1.11
C LYS A 707 12.67 -13.56 -2.00
N ASP A 708 11.98 -13.52 -3.13
CA ASP A 708 12.09 -12.46 -4.14
C ASP A 708 10.80 -12.36 -4.98
N GLU A 709 10.74 -11.39 -5.89
CA GLU A 709 9.55 -11.15 -6.72
C GLU A 709 9.27 -12.31 -7.69
N ASP A 710 10.33 -12.90 -8.25
CA ASP A 710 10.26 -14.02 -9.20
C ASP A 710 9.70 -15.29 -8.54
N THR A 711 9.87 -15.41 -7.22
CA THR A 711 9.30 -16.51 -6.43
C THR A 711 7.76 -16.47 -6.43
N VAL A 712 7.15 -15.29 -6.62
CA VAL A 712 5.69 -15.09 -6.48
C VAL A 712 5.00 -14.84 -7.81
N ILE A 713 5.59 -14.10 -8.75
CA ILE A 713 4.92 -13.74 -10.01
C ILE A 713 4.50 -15.00 -10.79
N GLY A 714 3.24 -15.06 -11.21
CA GLY A 714 2.67 -16.20 -11.94
C GLY A 714 2.41 -17.46 -11.11
N LYS A 715 2.61 -17.44 -9.78
CA LYS A 715 2.30 -18.56 -8.90
C LYS A 715 0.82 -18.69 -8.55
N THR A 716 0.35 -19.92 -8.40
CA THR A 716 -0.97 -20.24 -7.86
C THR A 716 -0.98 -20.13 -6.33
N LEU A 717 -2.17 -20.08 -5.72
CA LEU A 717 -2.31 -20.11 -4.26
C LEU A 717 -1.63 -21.32 -3.62
N ASP A 718 -1.73 -22.51 -4.22
CA ASP A 718 -1.11 -23.74 -3.70
C ASP A 718 0.43 -23.67 -3.77
N GLU A 719 0.97 -23.16 -4.88
CA GLU A 719 2.41 -22.90 -5.01
C GLU A 719 2.87 -21.88 -3.95
N MET A 720 2.10 -20.81 -3.73
CA MET A 720 2.39 -19.83 -2.68
C MET A 720 2.38 -20.45 -1.28
N ILE A 721 1.46 -21.39 -0.97
CA ILE A 721 1.46 -22.10 0.32
C ILE A 721 2.78 -22.85 0.52
N SER A 722 3.25 -23.55 -0.50
CA SER A 722 4.50 -24.33 -0.43
C SER A 722 5.76 -23.47 -0.27
N LEU A 723 5.73 -22.23 -0.79
CA LEU A 723 6.86 -21.30 -0.79
C LEU A 723 6.85 -20.33 0.39
N PHE A 724 5.74 -20.24 1.13
CA PHE A 724 5.56 -19.25 2.18
C PHE A 724 6.47 -19.51 3.38
N ASN A 725 7.16 -18.47 3.83
CA ASN A 725 7.99 -18.52 5.02
C ASN A 725 7.88 -17.22 5.83
N ILE A 726 7.27 -17.30 7.02
CA ILE A 726 7.04 -16.14 7.89
C ILE A 726 8.33 -15.40 8.31
N LYS A 727 9.48 -16.07 8.33
CA LYS A 727 10.77 -15.43 8.67
C LYS A 727 11.24 -14.45 7.61
N LEU A 728 10.67 -14.51 6.40
CA LEU A 728 10.99 -13.61 5.28
C LEU A 728 10.11 -12.35 5.28
N PHE A 729 9.35 -12.08 6.34
CA PHE A 729 8.59 -10.83 6.41
C PHE A 729 9.50 -9.61 6.57
N SER A 730 9.36 -8.66 5.64
CA SER A 730 9.86 -7.30 5.85
C SER A 730 9.12 -6.62 6.99
N ARG A 731 9.85 -5.84 7.80
CA ARG A 731 9.30 -4.97 8.86
C ARG A 731 8.90 -3.59 8.34
N HIS A 732 9.28 -3.25 7.11
CA HIS A 732 9.04 -1.93 6.52
C HIS A 732 7.61 -1.83 5.96
N ALA A 733 7.04 -0.63 6.05
CA ALA A 733 5.77 -0.34 5.41
C ALA A 733 5.86 -0.54 3.89
N ALA A 734 4.75 -0.99 3.33
CA ALA A 734 4.69 -1.57 2.00
C ALA A 734 4.05 -0.61 1.00
N ILE A 735 4.84 -0.03 0.11
CA ILE A 735 4.30 0.86 -0.93
C ILE A 735 3.61 0.02 -2.01
N VAL A 736 2.38 0.39 -2.34
CA VAL A 736 1.60 -0.24 -3.42
C VAL A 736 2.14 0.23 -4.77
N ASP A 737 2.67 -0.70 -5.57
CA ASP A 737 3.19 -0.42 -6.92
C ASP A 737 2.34 -1.12 -7.99
N PHE A 738 1.39 -0.39 -8.57
CA PHE A 738 0.49 -0.92 -9.59
C PHE A 738 1.20 -1.44 -10.85
N LYS A 739 2.47 -1.09 -11.11
CA LYS A 739 3.24 -1.72 -12.20
C LYS A 739 3.42 -3.22 -11.96
N LYS A 740 3.57 -3.64 -10.70
CA LYS A 740 3.67 -5.04 -10.31
C LYS A 740 2.36 -5.79 -10.50
N LEU A 741 1.23 -5.11 -10.31
CA LEU A 741 -0.07 -5.71 -10.62
C LEU A 741 -0.17 -6.05 -12.11
N SER A 742 0.26 -5.15 -13.00
CA SER A 742 0.30 -5.41 -14.45
C SER A 742 1.18 -6.61 -14.80
N LEU A 743 2.33 -6.77 -14.12
CA LEU A 743 3.21 -7.94 -14.31
C LEU A 743 2.53 -9.24 -13.84
N CYS A 744 1.91 -9.23 -12.66
CA CYS A 744 1.20 -10.39 -12.13
C CYS A 744 0.04 -10.81 -13.04
N GLN A 745 -0.74 -9.85 -13.51
CA GLN A 745 -1.88 -10.10 -14.40
C GLN A 745 -1.42 -10.70 -15.74
N ARG A 746 -0.38 -10.15 -16.36
CA ARG A 746 0.22 -10.70 -17.59
C ARG A 746 0.69 -12.14 -17.40
N ALA A 747 1.39 -12.41 -16.29
CA ALA A 747 1.90 -13.74 -15.98
C ALA A 747 0.76 -14.76 -15.83
N HIS A 748 -0.34 -14.38 -15.18
CA HIS A 748 -1.51 -15.25 -15.02
C HIS A 748 -2.30 -15.44 -16.31
N LEU A 749 -2.50 -14.39 -17.10
CA LEU A 749 -3.13 -14.52 -18.41
C LEU A 749 -2.33 -15.48 -19.32
N LYS A 750 -1.00 -15.31 -19.37
CA LYS A 750 -0.11 -16.20 -20.12
C LYS A 750 -0.16 -17.63 -19.59
N ARG A 751 -0.17 -17.80 -18.26
CA ARG A 751 -0.25 -19.12 -17.61
C ARG A 751 -1.56 -19.84 -17.94
N GLU A 752 -2.70 -19.19 -17.75
CA GLU A 752 -4.02 -19.77 -18.02
C GLU A 752 -4.15 -20.20 -19.49
N TYR A 753 -3.60 -19.43 -20.42
CA TYR A 753 -3.59 -19.78 -21.83
C TYR A 753 -2.64 -20.94 -22.17
N GLN A 754 -1.45 -20.98 -21.57
CA GLN A 754 -0.40 -21.94 -21.95
C GLN A 754 -0.45 -23.27 -21.19
N GLN A 755 -0.96 -23.28 -19.95
CA GLN A 755 -0.85 -24.44 -19.05
C GLN A 755 -2.17 -25.18 -18.81
N SER A 756 -3.31 -24.64 -19.23
CA SER A 756 -4.63 -25.30 -19.09
C SER A 756 -5.36 -25.30 -20.42
N ILE A 757 -5.83 -26.47 -20.85
CA ILE A 757 -6.66 -26.60 -22.05
C ILE A 757 -7.98 -25.85 -21.85
N GLU A 758 -8.60 -26.01 -20.68
CA GLU A 758 -9.84 -25.31 -20.35
C GLU A 758 -9.60 -23.80 -20.25
N GLY A 759 -8.48 -23.38 -19.66
CA GLY A 759 -8.07 -21.97 -19.58
C GLY A 759 -7.90 -21.34 -20.95
N ARG A 760 -7.20 -22.03 -21.85
CA ARG A 760 -7.04 -21.63 -23.25
C ARG A 760 -8.40 -21.45 -23.95
N GLN A 761 -9.29 -22.43 -23.82
CA GLN A 761 -10.63 -22.36 -24.43
C GLN A 761 -11.46 -21.21 -23.86
N ARG A 762 -11.43 -20.99 -22.53
CA ARG A 762 -12.12 -19.86 -21.89
C ARG A 762 -11.63 -18.52 -22.41
N ILE A 763 -10.32 -18.33 -22.54
CA ILE A 763 -9.74 -17.06 -23.03
C ILE A 763 -10.12 -16.82 -24.49
N ILE A 764 -10.11 -17.85 -25.32
CA ILE A 764 -10.53 -17.76 -26.73
C ILE A 764 -12.02 -17.39 -26.82
N GLU A 765 -12.88 -18.01 -26.01
CA GLU A 765 -14.29 -17.68 -25.94
C GLU A 765 -14.52 -16.24 -25.49
N GLU A 766 -13.85 -15.82 -24.40
CA GLU A 766 -13.95 -14.46 -23.88
C GLU A 766 -13.52 -13.43 -24.92
N LEU A 767 -12.40 -13.70 -25.62
CA LEU A 767 -11.95 -12.85 -26.71
C LEU A 767 -13.00 -12.77 -27.81
N ARG A 768 -13.60 -13.90 -28.22
CA ARG A 768 -14.66 -13.92 -29.24
C ARG A 768 -15.86 -13.08 -28.83
N GLN A 769 -16.32 -13.20 -27.59
CA GLN A 769 -17.43 -12.40 -27.06
C GLN A 769 -17.09 -10.91 -27.06
N LYS A 770 -15.85 -10.54 -26.73
CA LYS A 770 -15.39 -9.15 -26.83
C LYS A 770 -15.36 -8.65 -28.27
N VAL A 771 -14.90 -9.45 -29.24
CA VAL A 771 -14.97 -9.08 -30.67
C VAL A 771 -16.41 -8.77 -31.09
N LEU A 772 -17.37 -9.65 -30.72
CA LEU A 772 -18.78 -9.45 -31.03
C LEU A 772 -19.38 -8.22 -30.32
N HIS A 773 -18.91 -7.92 -29.11
CA HIS A 773 -19.35 -6.75 -28.36
C HIS A 773 -18.87 -5.43 -29.00
N TYR A 774 -17.60 -5.36 -29.40
CA TYR A 774 -17.03 -4.15 -30.00
C TYR A 774 -17.39 -3.97 -31.48
N TYR A 775 -17.73 -5.06 -32.20
CA TYR A 775 -18.13 -5.05 -33.61
C TYR A 775 -19.47 -5.78 -33.81
N PRO A 776 -20.60 -5.17 -33.38
CA PRO A 776 -21.90 -5.86 -33.35
C PRO A 776 -22.58 -6.01 -34.73
N GLU A 777 -22.18 -5.21 -35.72
CA GLU A 777 -22.77 -5.27 -37.07
C GLU A 777 -22.23 -6.47 -37.86
N LYS A 778 -23.12 -7.27 -38.45
CA LYS A 778 -22.78 -8.52 -39.18
C LYS A 778 -21.76 -8.36 -40.32
N ASN A 779 -21.59 -7.14 -40.85
CA ASN A 779 -20.66 -6.85 -41.94
C ASN A 779 -19.35 -6.18 -41.47
N SER A 780 -19.24 -5.86 -40.18
CA SER A 780 -18.11 -5.10 -39.63
C SER A 780 -16.95 -5.98 -39.18
N ILE A 781 -17.14 -7.31 -39.13
CA ILE A 781 -16.09 -8.30 -38.85
C ILE A 781 -16.21 -9.51 -39.79
N ASN A 782 -15.09 -10.04 -40.26
CA ASN A 782 -15.06 -11.23 -41.11
C ASN A 782 -15.27 -12.49 -40.25
N SER A 783 -16.09 -13.43 -40.73
CA SER A 783 -16.32 -14.74 -40.08
C SER A 783 -15.05 -15.50 -39.72
N ILE A 784 -13.97 -15.36 -40.51
CA ILE A 784 -12.66 -15.97 -40.24
C ILE A 784 -12.05 -15.40 -38.94
N GLN A 785 -12.27 -14.12 -38.63
CA GLN A 785 -11.73 -13.47 -37.43
C GLN A 785 -12.40 -13.94 -36.13
N LEU A 786 -13.52 -14.65 -36.22
CA LEU A 786 -14.21 -15.27 -35.08
C LEU A 786 -13.82 -16.74 -34.86
N GLN A 787 -13.09 -17.34 -35.80
CA GLN A 787 -12.61 -18.73 -35.70
C GLN A 787 -11.47 -18.85 -34.69
N ASN A 788 -11.38 -20.00 -34.01
CA ASN A 788 -10.36 -20.26 -32.99
C ASN A 788 -8.95 -20.05 -33.53
N ASP A 789 -8.65 -20.54 -34.73
CA ASP A 789 -7.32 -20.42 -35.33
C ASP A 789 -6.87 -18.97 -35.47
N TYR A 790 -7.78 -18.06 -35.82
CA TYR A 790 -7.46 -16.63 -35.91
C TYR A 790 -7.24 -16.02 -34.52
N LEU A 791 -8.15 -16.28 -33.58
CA LEU A 791 -8.05 -15.77 -32.21
C LEU A 791 -6.79 -16.28 -31.48
N GLU A 792 -6.41 -17.53 -31.71
CA GLU A 792 -5.15 -18.09 -31.20
C GLU A 792 -3.93 -17.42 -31.83
N LYS A 793 -3.94 -17.20 -33.16
CA LYS A 793 -2.87 -16.44 -33.83
C LYS A 793 -2.74 -15.04 -33.24
N VAL A 794 -3.86 -14.36 -32.94
CA VAL A 794 -3.88 -13.04 -32.30
C VAL A 794 -3.19 -13.11 -30.94
N LEU A 795 -3.64 -14.00 -30.05
CA LEU A 795 -3.09 -14.16 -28.70
C LEU A 795 -1.60 -14.51 -28.71
N ASN A 796 -1.18 -15.38 -29.63
CA ASN A 796 0.22 -15.76 -29.81
C ASN A 796 1.07 -14.59 -30.33
N MET A 797 0.57 -13.82 -31.31
CA MET A 797 1.27 -12.65 -31.84
C MET A 797 1.44 -11.57 -30.77
N ILE A 798 0.43 -11.34 -29.94
CA ILE A 798 0.52 -10.36 -28.85
C ILE A 798 1.51 -10.81 -27.77
N ASP A 799 1.76 -12.11 -27.63
CA ASP A 799 2.59 -12.75 -26.59
C ASP A 799 2.29 -12.19 -25.19
N PHE A 800 1.00 -11.96 -24.91
CA PHE A 800 0.53 -11.48 -23.61
C PHE A 800 1.18 -10.17 -23.13
N ARG A 801 1.55 -9.29 -24.08
CA ARG A 801 2.02 -7.92 -23.78
C ARG A 801 0.91 -7.01 -23.21
N ILE A 802 -0.35 -7.40 -23.36
CA ILE A 802 -1.55 -6.76 -22.81
C ILE A 802 -1.81 -7.15 -21.35
N ILE A 803 -2.46 -6.28 -20.57
CA ILE A 803 -2.89 -6.57 -19.19
C ILE A 803 -4.29 -7.22 -19.22
N LEU A 804 -5.19 -6.65 -20.01
CA LEU A 804 -6.57 -7.13 -20.20
C LEU A 804 -6.87 -7.33 -21.69
N LEU A 805 -7.79 -8.26 -21.99
CA LEU A 805 -8.22 -8.49 -23.38
C LEU A 805 -8.90 -7.26 -24.01
N ASP A 806 -9.53 -6.40 -23.20
CA ASP A 806 -10.13 -5.14 -23.65
C ASP A 806 -9.13 -4.17 -24.32
N GLU A 807 -7.83 -4.29 -24.01
CA GLU A 807 -6.80 -3.47 -24.65
C GLU A 807 -6.67 -3.73 -26.16
N LEU A 808 -7.18 -4.87 -26.65
CA LEU A 808 -7.20 -5.20 -28.08
C LEU A 808 -8.22 -4.39 -28.89
N PHE A 809 -9.11 -3.67 -28.20
CA PHE A 809 -10.21 -2.93 -28.80
C PHE A 809 -10.19 -1.46 -28.40
N THR A 810 -9.81 -1.16 -27.16
CA THR A 810 -9.86 0.20 -26.59
C THR A 810 -8.61 1.03 -26.88
N ASN A 811 -7.52 0.38 -27.29
CA ASN A 811 -6.28 1.05 -27.64
C ASN A 811 -6.11 0.97 -29.16
N ASN A 812 -6.01 2.12 -29.84
CA ASN A 812 -5.82 2.21 -31.30
C ASN A 812 -4.55 1.49 -31.81
N LEU A 813 -3.76 0.90 -30.90
CA LEU A 813 -2.60 0.07 -31.20
C LEU A 813 -2.92 -1.29 -31.83
N TYR A 814 -4.13 -1.85 -31.67
CA TYR A 814 -4.45 -3.22 -32.14
C TYR A 814 -5.66 -3.28 -33.08
N GLU A 815 -6.23 -2.13 -33.42
CA GLU A 815 -7.45 -2.03 -34.23
C GLU A 815 -7.29 -2.69 -35.62
N TYR A 816 -6.06 -2.68 -36.17
CA TYR A 816 -5.70 -3.29 -37.45
C TYR A 816 -5.90 -4.82 -37.52
N LEU A 817 -6.10 -5.48 -36.37
CA LEU A 817 -6.41 -6.91 -36.27
C LEU A 817 -7.88 -7.21 -36.61
N TRP A 818 -8.74 -6.20 -36.47
CA TRP A 818 -10.18 -6.37 -36.59
C TRP A 818 -10.73 -5.68 -37.84
N LYS A 819 -10.17 -4.52 -38.21
CA LYS A 819 -10.57 -3.78 -39.42
C LYS A 819 -9.36 -3.38 -40.27
N GLU A 820 -9.62 -2.94 -41.50
CA GLU A 820 -8.58 -2.42 -42.39
C GLU A 820 -7.99 -1.12 -41.82
N PRO A 821 -6.65 -0.96 -41.80
CA PRO A 821 -6.02 0.23 -41.22
C PRO A 821 -6.25 1.47 -42.08
N GLU A 822 -6.64 2.58 -41.44
CA GLU A 822 -6.70 3.89 -42.09
C GLU A 822 -5.34 4.59 -42.01
N ILE A 823 -4.80 4.98 -43.17
CA ILE A 823 -3.54 5.72 -43.26
C ILE A 823 -3.84 7.21 -43.11
N LYS A 824 -3.52 7.77 -41.94
CA LYS A 824 -3.67 9.21 -41.72
C LYS A 824 -2.50 9.98 -42.31
N GLN A 825 -2.82 10.99 -43.13
CA GLN A 825 -1.84 11.72 -43.94
C GLN A 825 -0.86 12.54 -43.09
N ASP A 826 -1.29 13.02 -41.94
CA ASP A 826 -0.48 13.73 -40.93
C ASP A 826 0.65 12.88 -40.33
N LEU A 827 0.58 11.55 -40.45
CA LEU A 827 1.63 10.63 -40.00
C LEU A 827 2.71 10.37 -41.07
N ILE A 828 2.51 10.85 -42.30
CA ILE A 828 3.42 10.68 -43.43
C ILE A 828 4.37 11.88 -43.52
N ASP A 829 5.65 11.67 -43.20
CA ASP A 829 6.66 12.74 -43.24
C ASP A 829 6.99 13.22 -44.67
N ASN A 830 6.99 12.30 -45.65
CA ASN A 830 7.31 12.58 -47.05
C ASN A 830 6.52 11.63 -47.97
N ILE A 831 5.54 12.18 -48.69
CA ILE A 831 4.61 11.42 -49.53
C ILE A 831 5.32 10.73 -50.70
N GLU A 832 6.26 11.40 -51.38
CA GLU A 832 7.00 10.83 -52.51
C GLU A 832 7.87 9.64 -52.06
N GLN A 833 8.57 9.79 -50.94
CA GLN A 833 9.34 8.70 -50.34
C GLN A 833 8.43 7.55 -49.91
N PHE A 834 7.25 7.86 -49.36
CA PHE A 834 6.27 6.87 -48.94
C PHE A 834 5.73 6.06 -50.14
N LYS A 835 5.32 6.74 -51.22
CA LYS A 835 4.88 6.13 -52.48
C LYS A 835 5.99 5.27 -53.10
N PHE A 836 7.22 5.78 -53.13
CA PHE A 836 8.36 5.05 -53.68
C PHE A 836 8.62 3.74 -52.94
N VAL A 837 8.64 3.76 -51.60
CA VAL A 837 8.86 2.55 -50.78
C VAL A 837 7.73 1.54 -50.98
N ILE A 838 6.48 1.98 -51.12
CA ILE A 838 5.34 1.09 -51.39
C ILE A 838 5.49 0.42 -52.77
N LYS A 839 5.72 1.20 -53.84
CA LYS A 839 5.88 0.69 -55.21
C LYS A 839 7.02 -0.32 -55.30
N GLU A 840 8.17 0.03 -54.74
CA GLU A 840 9.34 -0.87 -54.75
C GLU A 840 9.11 -2.14 -53.92
N THR A 841 8.34 -2.04 -52.81
CA THR A 841 7.97 -3.22 -52.01
C THR A 841 7.07 -4.16 -52.80
N LEU A 842 6.10 -3.63 -53.56
CA LEU A 842 5.22 -4.41 -54.44
C LEU A 842 5.99 -5.07 -55.60
N ASN A 843 6.95 -4.35 -56.20
CA ASN A 843 7.81 -4.87 -57.28
C ASN A 843 8.65 -6.08 -56.82
N ASN A 844 9.10 -6.07 -55.56
CA ASN A 844 9.93 -7.13 -54.99
C ASN A 844 9.15 -8.13 -54.12
N PHE A 845 7.81 -8.05 -54.11
CA PHE A 845 6.98 -8.78 -53.15
C PHE A 845 7.12 -10.30 -53.27
N ASN A 846 7.31 -10.81 -54.49
CA ASN A 846 7.48 -12.25 -54.77
C ASN A 846 8.79 -12.82 -54.18
N GLN A 847 9.73 -11.97 -53.76
CA GLN A 847 10.98 -12.39 -53.10
C GLN A 847 10.83 -12.55 -51.58
N ILE A 848 9.66 -12.23 -51.02
CA ILE A 848 9.40 -12.26 -49.59
C ILE A 848 8.66 -13.56 -49.24
N HIS A 849 9.36 -14.47 -48.59
CA HIS A 849 8.69 -15.53 -47.84
C HIS A 849 8.20 -14.91 -46.52
N PHE A 850 6.90 -14.99 -46.23
CA PHE A 850 6.30 -14.33 -45.08
C PHE A 850 6.53 -15.11 -43.77
N THR A 851 7.79 -15.46 -43.51
CA THR A 851 8.25 -16.00 -42.23
C THR A 851 8.91 -14.90 -41.40
N HIS A 852 9.05 -15.14 -40.10
CA HIS A 852 9.61 -14.17 -39.15
C HIS A 852 11.01 -13.66 -39.56
N ASP A 853 11.90 -14.57 -39.96
CA ASP A 853 13.29 -14.23 -40.30
C ASP A 853 13.41 -13.68 -41.72
N ASP A 854 12.58 -14.14 -42.65
CA ASP A 854 12.62 -13.72 -44.05
C ASP A 854 12.18 -12.27 -44.23
N VAL A 855 11.11 -11.83 -43.57
CA VAL A 855 10.66 -10.41 -43.61
C VAL A 855 11.73 -9.49 -42.99
N LYS A 856 12.34 -9.93 -41.89
CA LYS A 856 13.40 -9.18 -41.20
C LYS A 856 14.67 -9.09 -42.05
N ASN A 857 15.04 -10.16 -42.73
CA ASN A 857 16.20 -10.23 -43.62
C ASN A 857 15.95 -9.47 -44.92
N PHE A 858 14.73 -9.53 -45.46
CA PHE A 858 14.31 -8.74 -46.61
C PHE A 858 14.52 -7.24 -46.33
N ILE A 859 13.91 -6.69 -45.28
CA ILE A 859 14.03 -5.26 -44.94
C ILE A 859 15.49 -4.85 -44.64
N LYS A 860 16.32 -5.76 -44.12
CA LYS A 860 17.74 -5.48 -43.90
C LYS A 860 18.56 -5.42 -45.19
N LYS A 861 18.27 -6.31 -46.15
CA LYS A 861 18.96 -6.41 -47.45
C LYS A 861 18.44 -5.38 -48.46
N TYR A 862 17.18 -4.98 -48.30
CA TYR A 862 16.44 -4.07 -49.15
C TYR A 862 16.60 -2.62 -48.67
N GLN A 863 17.54 -1.89 -49.26
CA GLN A 863 17.77 -0.45 -49.02
C GLN A 863 17.70 0.35 -50.33
N PRO A 864 16.51 0.56 -50.89
CA PRO A 864 16.39 1.34 -52.11
C PRO A 864 16.78 2.81 -51.83
N ASN A 865 17.60 3.38 -52.72
CA ASN A 865 17.95 4.81 -52.75
C ASN A 865 18.38 5.45 -51.42
N LYS A 866 19.25 4.78 -50.63
CA LYS A 866 19.77 5.28 -49.34
C LYS A 866 18.69 5.54 -48.28
N ILE A 867 17.50 4.96 -48.42
CA ILE A 867 16.47 5.01 -47.39
C ILE A 867 16.89 4.11 -46.23
N THR A 868 16.85 4.64 -45.01
CA THR A 868 17.27 3.89 -43.82
C THR A 868 16.24 2.82 -43.46
N ASN A 869 16.70 1.70 -42.88
CA ASN A 869 15.81 0.64 -42.37
C ASN A 869 14.73 1.21 -41.42
N LYS A 870 15.08 2.22 -40.61
CA LYS A 870 14.12 2.89 -39.70
C LYS A 870 12.95 3.52 -40.46
N GLN A 871 13.22 4.18 -41.60
CA GLN A 871 12.18 4.78 -42.44
C GLN A 871 11.32 3.70 -43.11
N ILE A 872 11.94 2.63 -43.63
CA ILE A 872 11.21 1.50 -44.22
C ILE A 872 10.28 0.85 -43.19
N PHE A 873 10.78 0.55 -41.98
CA PHE A 873 9.97 0.01 -40.89
C PHE A 873 8.82 0.95 -40.50
N ARG A 874 9.04 2.26 -40.50
CA ARG A 874 8.00 3.24 -40.18
C ARG A 874 6.89 3.23 -41.24
N ILE A 875 7.26 3.21 -42.52
CA ILE A 875 6.33 3.18 -43.66
C ILE A 875 5.52 1.88 -43.65
N TRP A 876 6.20 0.73 -43.58
CA TRP A 876 5.55 -0.57 -43.49
C TRP A 876 4.60 -0.67 -42.30
N ARG A 877 4.99 -0.14 -41.13
CA ARG A 877 4.11 -0.10 -39.97
C ARG A 877 2.85 0.71 -40.24
N LEU A 878 2.97 1.88 -40.84
CA LEU A 878 1.82 2.73 -41.14
C LEU A 878 0.88 2.06 -42.14
N VAL A 879 1.42 1.42 -43.19
CA VAL A 879 0.63 0.65 -44.17
C VAL A 879 -0.08 -0.55 -43.52
N LEU A 880 0.62 -1.27 -42.65
CA LEU A 880 0.08 -2.48 -42.05
C LEU A 880 -0.85 -2.21 -40.87
N CYS A 881 -0.68 -1.10 -40.15
CA CYS A 881 -1.32 -0.90 -38.85
C CYS A 881 -2.10 0.42 -38.73
N GLY A 882 -1.89 1.38 -39.63
CA GLY A 882 -2.48 2.73 -39.52
C GLY A 882 -1.90 3.58 -38.39
N CYS A 883 -0.89 3.09 -37.67
CA CYS A 883 -0.28 3.76 -36.52
C CYS A 883 1.24 3.60 -36.50
N LEU A 884 1.93 4.42 -35.68
CA LEU A 884 3.40 4.42 -35.59
C LEU A 884 3.95 3.57 -34.42
N GLN A 885 3.06 2.99 -33.60
CA GLN A 885 3.40 2.20 -32.42
C GLN A 885 2.85 0.76 -32.56
N GLY A 886 3.17 -0.15 -31.65
CA GLY A 886 2.68 -1.54 -31.66
C GLY A 886 3.78 -2.61 -31.84
N PRO A 887 3.41 -3.88 -32.08
CA PRO A 887 4.36 -4.99 -32.24
C PRO A 887 5.40 -4.76 -33.35
N PRO A 888 6.52 -5.50 -33.37
CA PRO A 888 7.48 -5.46 -34.46
C PRO A 888 6.83 -5.75 -35.83
N VAL A 889 7.19 -4.97 -36.85
CA VAL A 889 6.57 -5.01 -38.20
C VAL A 889 6.65 -6.39 -38.84
N HIS A 890 7.72 -7.14 -38.59
CA HIS A 890 7.88 -8.49 -39.12
C HIS A 890 6.92 -9.50 -38.49
N GLU A 891 6.59 -9.37 -37.19
CA GLU A 891 5.55 -10.19 -36.55
C GLU A 891 4.17 -9.90 -37.19
N ILE A 892 3.87 -8.62 -37.46
CA ILE A 892 2.60 -8.19 -38.05
C ILE A 892 2.48 -8.68 -39.50
N ALA A 893 3.53 -8.52 -40.31
CA ALA A 893 3.55 -9.01 -41.68
C ALA A 893 3.43 -10.55 -41.74
N THR A 894 4.09 -11.26 -40.83
CA THR A 894 3.99 -12.73 -40.71
C THR A 894 2.59 -13.16 -40.30
N PHE A 895 1.94 -12.43 -39.39
CA PHE A 895 0.57 -12.71 -38.94
C PHE A 895 -0.44 -12.66 -40.09
N PHE A 896 -0.38 -11.61 -40.91
CA PHE A 896 -1.32 -11.40 -42.02
C PHE A 896 -1.01 -12.26 -43.26
N GLY A 897 0.26 -12.64 -43.45
CA GLY A 897 0.69 -13.40 -44.62
C GLY A 897 0.69 -12.59 -45.92
N SER A 898 1.12 -13.23 -47.01
CA SER A 898 1.37 -12.56 -48.30
C SER A 898 0.17 -11.80 -48.84
N ASP A 899 -1.02 -12.40 -48.79
CA ASP A 899 -2.17 -11.92 -49.55
C ASP A 899 -2.75 -10.65 -48.93
N ILE A 900 -2.91 -10.65 -47.59
CA ILE A 900 -3.42 -9.47 -46.87
C ILE A 900 -2.37 -8.36 -46.86
N VAL A 901 -1.08 -8.69 -46.67
CA VAL A 901 -0.01 -7.68 -46.75
C VAL A 901 -0.01 -7.03 -48.13
N ARG A 902 -0.05 -7.82 -49.22
CA ARG A 902 -0.06 -7.28 -50.59
C ARG A 902 -1.24 -6.34 -50.79
N LYS A 903 -2.44 -6.78 -50.41
CA LYS A 903 -3.67 -5.99 -50.51
C LYS A 903 -3.58 -4.66 -49.75
N ARG A 904 -2.99 -4.65 -48.54
CA ARG A 904 -2.78 -3.41 -47.76
C ARG A 904 -1.82 -2.43 -48.44
N PHE A 905 -0.76 -2.94 -49.06
CA PHE A 905 0.18 -2.10 -49.83
C PHE A 905 -0.47 -1.54 -51.11
N GLU A 906 -1.26 -2.34 -51.82
CA GLU A 906 -2.03 -1.90 -53.00
C GLU A 906 -3.07 -0.84 -52.62
N ASN A 907 -3.84 -1.07 -51.56
CA ASN A 907 -4.82 -0.12 -51.03
C ASN A 907 -4.16 1.20 -50.61
N ALA A 908 -3.01 1.13 -49.93
CA ALA A 908 -2.25 2.32 -49.53
C ALA A 908 -1.84 3.16 -50.75
N LEU A 909 -1.44 2.53 -51.85
CA LEU A 909 -1.09 3.22 -53.09
C LEU A 909 -2.31 3.87 -53.74
N LEU A 910 -3.44 3.16 -53.82
CA LEU A 910 -4.69 3.66 -54.38
C LEU A 910 -5.20 4.91 -53.64
N ILE A 911 -5.18 4.89 -52.31
CA ILE A 911 -5.61 6.03 -51.47
C ILE A 911 -4.75 7.27 -51.77
N LEU A 912 -3.44 7.09 -51.90
CA LEU A 912 -2.51 8.20 -52.14
C LEU A 912 -2.55 8.73 -53.58
N ASP A 913 -3.04 7.94 -54.54
CA ASP A 913 -3.20 8.35 -55.94
C ASP A 913 -4.56 9.06 -56.16
N GLN A 914 -5.65 8.59 -55.54
CA GLN A 914 -6.97 9.26 -55.57
C GLN A 914 -6.98 10.64 -54.87
N GLN A 915 -6.13 10.82 -53.86
CA GLN A 915 -5.97 12.11 -53.17
C GLN A 915 -5.16 13.14 -53.97
N ASN A 916 -4.30 12.70 -54.91
CA ASN A 916 -3.58 13.59 -55.82
C ASN A 916 -4.50 14.14 -56.92
N GLU A 917 -5.42 13.32 -57.45
CA GLU A 917 -6.41 13.76 -58.44
C GLU A 917 -7.41 14.75 -57.85
N SER A 918 -7.87 14.54 -56.61
CA SER A 918 -8.80 15.47 -55.93
C SER A 918 -8.14 16.78 -55.46
N ALA A 919 -6.82 16.81 -55.26
CA ALA A 919 -6.04 18.03 -55.02
C ALA A 919 -5.75 18.81 -56.33
N GLN A 920 -5.55 18.11 -57.45
CA GLN A 920 -5.38 18.72 -58.79
C GLN A 920 -6.70 19.23 -59.40
N VAL A 921 -7.86 18.71 -58.98
CA VAL A 921 -9.18 19.20 -59.40
C VAL A 921 -9.68 20.38 -58.54
N LYS A 922 -9.05 20.64 -57.38
CA LYS A 922 -9.35 21.78 -56.49
C LYS A 922 -8.41 22.99 -56.66
N LEU A 923 -7.32 22.82 -57.41
CA LEU A 923 -6.45 23.88 -57.94
C LEU A 923 -6.93 24.25 -59.35
#